data_AF-A0A3R6JX77-F1
#
_entry.id   AF-A0A3R6JX77-F1
#
_cell.length_a   1.000
_cell.length_b   1.000
_cell.length_c   1.000
_cell.angle_alpha   90.00
_cell.angle_beta   90.00
_cell.angle_gamma   90.00
#
_symmetry.space_group_name_H-M   'P 1'
#
loop_
_entity.id
_entity.type
_entity.pdbx_description
1 polymer ?
#
loop_
_entity_poly.entity_id
_entity_poly.type
_entity_poly.pdbx_seq_one_letter_code
_entity_poly.pdbx_strand_id
1 'polypeptide(L)'
;MGKKIIFLLTSLLFVWVTNAQDTVLKGIVTDSVTGEGLPFVSIIFRGTTMGTATDGDGNFSFSARTNVRQVDFSYLGYDTKTIEVVPGKMNNLKIELVPTGIVLDDVIIKPKKEKYSKKENPAVAFVKKVIESRESNDPRNHDYFQYDQYEKMVFAMNDYKPKPKKEGKTGRFDFLVDFIDTLDIGKTILPVSEKEKVETVYYRKEPKSEKRVVKGNKSAGVDEIFSRDGIQQILNEVFREVDIFKNDIPLFLQRFVSPLSTIGPNYYKYYLLDTIEVKGQKCVDLGFVPFNSETFGFTGHLLVTLDSTYFVQRVILNVPKNINLNFVSGMTIEQTFERLPDGTRIITKDDINVDFKLSEKTKGMYARRLNIYSNQVFSPPEDVEIFKESAPVITLKGAFTQSEDFWDTNRPEEAGKRKQNSVEKLMAKFRSVPLFYVTEKIVSILVSGYIPTNKDPLKSKFEIGPMNTAISGNAIEGARFRVGGTTTTAFSKNLFMDGYMAYGTKDEKLKYDALVEYSFNDRKEYRKEFPLNSIRLEYMYDINQLGQQYMYTSKDNMFLAWKRQKDTRATYLRNAELTYYHEHYNGLAYGAVVRNRREYATEYAVFDRIGPDGSIQKTKAYDMTELELKFRYAKDEKFYQTRNIRYPITFDALIFNFSHVMAKKDLLGSSYDYQRTDIGIQKRFWFSAFGYIDIITKAGKVWNKVPYPLLILPNANLSYTIQPESYTNMNAMEFISDEYASWDLTYYMNGNLLNRLPLVKKLKWREVFAFRGMWGHLSDKNNPANGGEGLYLFPDGSYTFGKAPYMEASVGIENIFKFLRLDYVWRLNYRDHPDIQTKGIRFMMRITF
;
A
#
# COMPACT_ATOMS: atom_id res chain seq x y z
N MET A 1 -20.58 -104.02 9.94
CA MET A 1 -20.47 -103.14 8.75
C MET A 1 -21.15 -101.76 8.90
N GLY A 2 -22.02 -101.51 9.89
CA GLY A 2 -22.83 -100.27 9.96
C GLY A 2 -22.23 -98.99 10.59
N LYS A 3 -21.00 -98.99 11.13
CA LYS A 3 -20.41 -97.79 11.79
C LYS A 3 -19.37 -97.02 10.95
N LYS A 4 -18.82 -97.62 9.88
CA LYS A 4 -17.83 -96.97 9.01
C LYS A 4 -18.47 -96.22 7.83
N ILE A 5 -19.68 -96.59 7.39
CA ILE A 5 -20.40 -95.92 6.30
C ILE A 5 -21.04 -94.61 6.79
N ILE A 6 -21.53 -94.56 8.04
CA ILE A 6 -22.12 -93.34 8.62
C ILE A 6 -21.04 -92.27 8.88
N PHE A 7 -19.82 -92.66 9.28
CA PHE A 7 -18.71 -91.72 9.49
C PHE A 7 -18.13 -91.17 8.17
N LEU A 8 -18.16 -91.97 7.10
CA LEU A 8 -17.74 -91.52 5.77
C LEU A 8 -18.78 -90.56 5.14
N LEU A 9 -20.09 -90.83 5.32
CA LEU A 9 -21.17 -89.95 4.87
C LEU A 9 -21.31 -88.64 5.67
N THR A 10 -20.94 -88.62 6.96
CA THR A 10 -20.89 -87.37 7.75
C THR A 10 -19.65 -86.52 7.47
N SER A 11 -18.52 -87.12 7.07
CA SER A 11 -17.33 -86.35 6.66
C SER A 11 -17.44 -85.74 5.25
N LEU A 12 -18.23 -86.33 4.35
CA LEU A 12 -18.47 -85.77 3.01
C LEU A 12 -19.49 -84.61 2.99
N LEU A 13 -20.26 -84.40 4.06
CA LEU A 13 -21.23 -83.30 4.17
C LEU A 13 -20.64 -82.00 4.77
N PHE A 14 -19.36 -81.98 5.15
CA PHE A 14 -18.73 -80.81 5.81
C PHE A 14 -17.73 -80.02 4.95
N VAL A 15 -17.60 -80.33 3.65
CA VAL A 15 -16.58 -79.69 2.77
C VAL A 15 -17.13 -78.50 1.94
N TRP A 16 -18.37 -78.07 2.15
CA TRP A 16 -18.95 -76.92 1.44
C TRP A 16 -19.12 -75.65 2.29
N VAL A 17 -18.17 -75.36 3.19
CA VAL A 17 -18.02 -74.00 3.71
C VAL A 17 -16.81 -73.37 3.04
N THR A 18 -17.04 -72.82 1.84
CA THR A 18 -16.12 -71.89 1.22
C THR A 18 -15.89 -70.73 2.20
N ASN A 19 -14.67 -70.62 2.72
CA ASN A 19 -14.23 -69.44 3.44
C ASN A 19 -14.18 -68.26 2.45
N ALA A 20 -15.30 -67.53 2.34
CA ALA A 20 -15.25 -66.18 1.81
C ALA A 20 -14.54 -65.33 2.86
N GLN A 21 -13.24 -65.06 2.65
CA GLN A 21 -12.50 -64.11 3.46
C GLN A 21 -13.20 -62.75 3.35
N ASP A 22 -13.44 -62.11 4.50
CA ASP A 22 -14.04 -60.78 4.48
C ASP A 22 -13.04 -59.79 3.84
N THR A 23 -13.55 -58.97 2.91
CA THR A 23 -12.79 -57.85 2.37
C THR A 23 -12.89 -56.69 3.36
N VAL A 24 -11.76 -56.29 3.94
CA VAL A 24 -11.70 -55.19 4.92
C VAL A 24 -11.19 -53.92 4.25
N LEU A 25 -11.97 -52.85 4.31
CA LEU A 25 -11.59 -51.51 3.88
C LEU A 25 -11.25 -50.69 5.12
N LYS A 26 -10.04 -50.12 5.17
CA LYS A 26 -9.62 -49.21 6.26
C LYS A 26 -8.90 -48.01 5.68
N GLY A 27 -9.18 -46.81 6.16
CA GLY A 27 -8.58 -45.63 5.55
C GLY A 27 -9.08 -44.31 6.07
N ILE A 28 -8.67 -43.25 5.36
CA ILE A 28 -9.15 -41.87 5.56
C ILE A 28 -9.56 -41.29 4.21
N VAL A 29 -10.66 -40.55 4.18
CA VAL A 29 -11.07 -39.74 3.04
C VAL A 29 -10.79 -38.27 3.37
N THR A 30 -10.14 -37.55 2.47
CA THR A 30 -9.75 -36.14 2.64
C THR A 30 -10.19 -35.30 1.44
N ASP A 31 -10.32 -33.99 1.66
CA ASP A 31 -10.51 -33.00 0.60
C ASP A 31 -9.18 -32.82 -0.18
N SER A 32 -9.27 -32.81 -1.52
CA SER A 32 -8.10 -32.70 -2.41
C SER A 32 -7.45 -31.30 -2.45
N VAL A 33 -8.18 -30.25 -2.07
CA VAL A 33 -7.76 -28.84 -2.06
C VAL A 33 -7.22 -28.44 -0.69
N THR A 34 -7.91 -28.80 0.39
CA THR A 34 -7.58 -28.40 1.76
C THR A 34 -6.73 -29.43 2.50
N GLY A 35 -6.82 -30.71 2.11
CA GLY A 35 -6.15 -31.83 2.76
C GLY A 35 -6.81 -32.28 4.08
N GLU A 36 -7.99 -31.74 4.42
CA GLU A 36 -8.74 -32.07 5.64
C GLU A 36 -9.57 -33.35 5.50
N GLY A 37 -9.81 -34.07 6.60
CA GLY A 37 -10.65 -35.28 6.62
C GLY A 37 -12.12 -34.98 6.34
N LEU A 38 -12.74 -35.74 5.44
CA LEU A 38 -14.14 -35.55 5.03
C LEU A 38 -15.06 -36.50 5.83
N PRO A 39 -15.92 -35.97 6.72
CA PRO A 39 -16.84 -36.79 7.49
C PRO A 39 -18.04 -37.24 6.67
N PHE A 40 -18.63 -38.38 7.04
CA PHE A 40 -19.86 -38.93 6.45
C PHE A 40 -19.82 -39.21 4.93
N VAL A 41 -18.64 -39.39 4.35
CA VAL A 41 -18.48 -39.84 2.96
C VAL A 41 -19.05 -41.25 2.84
N SER A 42 -19.97 -41.46 1.91
CA SER A 42 -20.55 -42.78 1.64
C SER A 42 -19.56 -43.65 0.88
N ILE A 43 -19.36 -44.88 1.35
CA ILE A 43 -18.39 -45.85 0.80
C ILE A 43 -19.17 -47.12 0.46
N ILE A 44 -19.38 -47.43 -0.82
CA ILE A 44 -20.24 -48.55 -1.25
C ILE A 44 -19.52 -49.43 -2.27
N PHE A 45 -19.63 -50.75 -2.14
CA PHE A 45 -19.18 -51.66 -3.18
C PHE A 45 -20.10 -51.54 -4.40
N ARG A 46 -19.52 -51.15 -5.54
CA ARG A 46 -20.26 -50.77 -6.76
C ARG A 46 -21.20 -51.90 -7.23
N GLY A 47 -22.47 -51.56 -7.44
CA GLY A 47 -23.51 -52.52 -7.83
C GLY A 47 -24.09 -53.34 -6.68
N THR A 48 -23.78 -53.01 -5.43
CA THR A 48 -24.35 -53.64 -4.23
C THR A 48 -24.89 -52.60 -3.26
N THR A 49 -25.59 -53.04 -2.21
CA THR A 49 -26.01 -52.20 -1.08
C THR A 49 -25.05 -52.29 0.12
N MET A 50 -23.91 -52.98 -0.03
CA MET A 50 -22.93 -53.16 1.03
C MET A 50 -22.00 -51.94 1.09
N GLY A 51 -22.08 -51.18 2.17
CA GLY A 51 -21.27 -49.98 2.36
C GLY A 51 -21.27 -49.44 3.78
N THR A 52 -20.50 -48.37 4.00
CA THR A 52 -20.37 -47.65 5.26
C THR A 52 -20.26 -46.14 5.00
N ALA A 53 -20.00 -45.35 6.04
CA ALA A 53 -19.62 -43.95 5.91
C ALA A 53 -18.38 -43.63 6.76
N THR A 54 -17.66 -42.55 6.44
CA THR A 54 -16.57 -42.06 7.27
C THR A 54 -17.07 -41.44 8.59
N ASP A 55 -16.24 -41.50 9.63
CA ASP A 55 -16.47 -40.86 10.92
C ASP A 55 -16.18 -39.35 10.88
N GLY A 56 -16.27 -38.66 12.03
CA GLY A 56 -16.10 -37.21 12.15
C GLY A 56 -14.73 -36.66 11.72
N ASP A 57 -13.70 -37.51 11.67
CA ASP A 57 -12.34 -37.15 11.26
C ASP A 57 -12.00 -37.66 9.84
N GLY A 58 -12.99 -38.21 9.14
CA GLY A 58 -12.87 -38.78 7.80
C GLY A 58 -12.31 -40.19 7.75
N ASN A 59 -12.13 -40.87 8.89
CA ASN A 59 -11.63 -42.24 8.93
C ASN A 59 -12.77 -43.24 8.69
N PHE A 60 -12.44 -44.40 8.14
CA PHE A 60 -13.38 -45.50 7.96
C PHE A 60 -12.72 -46.85 8.20
N SER A 61 -13.51 -47.81 8.69
CA SER A 61 -13.13 -49.21 8.80
C SER A 61 -14.37 -50.07 8.64
N PHE A 62 -14.44 -50.86 7.56
CA PHE A 62 -15.62 -51.65 7.20
C PHE A 62 -15.22 -53.00 6.62
N SER A 63 -15.95 -54.05 6.97
CA SER A 63 -15.69 -55.43 6.54
C SER A 63 -16.93 -55.97 5.83
N ALA A 64 -16.76 -56.52 4.61
CA ALA A 64 -17.84 -57.09 3.83
C ALA A 64 -17.42 -58.36 3.08
N ARG A 65 -18.32 -59.34 3.02
CA ARG A 65 -18.14 -60.56 2.21
C ARG A 65 -18.56 -60.31 0.78
N THR A 66 -17.62 -59.89 -0.05
CA THR A 66 -17.88 -59.55 -1.45
C THR A 66 -16.68 -59.84 -2.35
N ASN A 67 -16.98 -60.30 -3.57
CA ASN A 67 -16.01 -60.46 -4.65
C ASN A 67 -15.93 -59.22 -5.56
N VAL A 68 -16.69 -58.16 -5.24
CA VAL A 68 -16.69 -56.89 -5.99
C VAL A 68 -15.37 -56.17 -5.79
N ARG A 69 -14.75 -55.77 -6.91
CA ARG A 69 -13.43 -55.13 -6.94
C ARG A 69 -13.49 -53.61 -6.94
N GLN A 70 -14.65 -53.00 -7.12
CA GLN A 70 -14.79 -51.54 -7.22
C GLN A 70 -15.59 -50.99 -6.04
N VAL A 71 -15.07 -49.94 -5.41
CA VAL A 71 -15.70 -49.23 -4.30
C VAL A 71 -15.87 -47.77 -4.70
N ASP A 72 -17.09 -47.27 -4.57
CA ASP A 72 -17.46 -45.89 -4.85
C ASP A 72 -17.45 -45.08 -3.55
N PHE A 73 -16.78 -43.92 -3.59
CA PHE A 73 -16.76 -42.92 -2.53
C PHE A 73 -17.54 -41.69 -3.00
N SER A 74 -18.65 -41.38 -2.33
CA SER A 74 -19.53 -40.27 -2.71
C SER A 74 -19.85 -39.37 -1.52
N TYR A 75 -19.85 -38.07 -1.75
CA TYR A 75 -20.15 -37.08 -0.72
C TYR A 75 -20.86 -35.87 -1.35
N LEU A 76 -21.82 -35.29 -0.63
CA LEU A 76 -22.64 -34.22 -1.18
C LEU A 76 -21.75 -33.01 -1.50
N GLY A 77 -21.78 -32.56 -2.75
CA GLY A 77 -20.93 -31.49 -3.23
C GLY A 77 -19.50 -31.91 -3.58
N TYR A 78 -19.23 -33.20 -3.80
CA TYR A 78 -17.95 -33.74 -4.28
C TYR A 78 -18.13 -34.80 -5.38
N ASP A 79 -17.15 -34.88 -6.28
CA ASP A 79 -17.15 -35.85 -7.37
C ASP A 79 -16.97 -37.26 -6.82
N THR A 80 -17.79 -38.19 -7.33
CA THR A 80 -17.73 -39.59 -6.92
C THR A 80 -16.44 -40.23 -7.43
N LYS A 81 -15.67 -40.82 -6.52
CA LYS A 81 -14.39 -41.45 -6.84
C LYS A 81 -14.48 -42.97 -6.70
N THR A 82 -14.21 -43.70 -7.77
CA THR A 82 -14.19 -45.17 -7.78
C THR A 82 -12.76 -45.69 -7.64
N ILE A 83 -12.54 -46.64 -6.72
CA ILE A 83 -11.22 -47.25 -6.46
C ILE A 83 -11.30 -48.77 -6.56
N GLU A 84 -10.26 -49.40 -7.12
CA GLU A 84 -10.14 -50.84 -7.15
C GLU A 84 -9.55 -51.41 -5.85
N VAL A 85 -10.14 -52.48 -5.33
CA VAL A 85 -9.75 -53.18 -4.09
C VAL A 85 -9.60 -54.67 -4.33
N VAL A 86 -8.75 -55.32 -3.54
CA VAL A 86 -8.49 -56.77 -3.64
C VAL A 86 -9.46 -57.53 -2.72
N PRO A 87 -10.34 -58.40 -3.26
CA PRO A 87 -11.27 -59.19 -2.46
C PRO A 87 -10.55 -60.15 -1.50
N GLY A 88 -11.15 -60.36 -0.32
CA GLY A 88 -10.63 -61.26 0.72
C GLY A 88 -9.37 -60.76 1.46
N LYS A 89 -8.96 -59.51 1.22
CA LYS A 89 -7.80 -58.89 1.87
C LYS A 89 -8.16 -57.59 2.58
N MET A 90 -7.27 -57.15 3.46
CA MET A 90 -7.30 -55.81 4.04
C MET A 90 -6.71 -54.80 3.04
N ASN A 91 -7.49 -53.77 2.72
CA ASN A 91 -7.14 -52.69 1.81
C ASN A 91 -7.02 -51.39 2.63
N ASN A 92 -5.79 -50.88 2.77
CA ASN A 92 -5.52 -49.60 3.44
C ASN A 92 -5.53 -48.46 2.41
N LEU A 93 -6.49 -47.55 2.50
CA LEU A 93 -6.79 -46.56 1.47
C LEU A 93 -6.65 -45.13 2.02
N LYS A 94 -6.05 -44.23 1.22
CA LYS A 94 -6.12 -42.78 1.43
C LYS A 94 -6.80 -42.18 0.20
N ILE A 95 -7.99 -41.61 0.37
CA ILE A 95 -8.83 -41.17 -0.75
C ILE A 95 -9.00 -39.66 -0.70
N GLU A 96 -8.63 -38.97 -1.78
CA GLU A 96 -8.83 -37.52 -1.92
C GLU A 96 -10.02 -37.25 -2.86
N LEU A 97 -11.08 -36.60 -2.35
CA LEU A 97 -12.27 -36.21 -3.13
C LEU A 97 -12.19 -34.74 -3.58
N VAL A 98 -12.80 -34.43 -4.74
CA VAL A 98 -12.78 -33.10 -5.38
C VAL A 98 -14.16 -32.44 -5.22
N PRO A 99 -14.29 -31.19 -4.71
CA PRO A 99 -15.58 -30.53 -4.56
C PRO A 99 -16.27 -30.21 -5.91
N THR A 100 -17.56 -30.52 -6.05
CA THR A 100 -18.41 -30.33 -7.25
C THR A 100 -18.97 -28.91 -7.40
N GLY A 101 -18.69 -28.01 -6.47
CA GLY A 101 -19.15 -26.61 -6.50
C GLY A 101 -17.99 -25.63 -6.29
N ILE A 102 -17.53 -25.01 -7.38
CA ILE A 102 -16.42 -24.04 -7.40
C ILE A 102 -15.04 -24.67 -7.15
N VAL A 103 -14.79 -25.81 -7.79
CA VAL A 103 -13.59 -25.97 -8.62
C VAL A 103 -14.11 -26.66 -9.87
N LEU A 104 -14.55 -25.88 -10.88
CA LEU A 104 -14.48 -26.36 -12.26
C LEU A 104 -13.10 -26.98 -12.39
N ASP A 105 -13.06 -28.25 -12.83
CA ASP A 105 -11.86 -29.06 -12.98
C ASP A 105 -10.64 -28.18 -12.98
N ASP A 106 -9.74 -28.47 -12.04
CA ASP A 106 -8.38 -28.01 -12.07
C ASP A 106 -7.81 -28.48 -13.45
N VAL A 107 -8.12 -27.74 -14.51
CA VAL A 107 -7.12 -27.11 -15.31
C VAL A 107 -6.37 -26.25 -14.31
N ILE A 108 -5.57 -26.94 -13.47
CA ILE A 108 -4.21 -26.59 -13.28
C ILE A 108 -3.77 -26.36 -14.73
N ILE A 109 -3.86 -25.12 -15.18
CA ILE A 109 -3.11 -24.65 -16.31
C ILE A 109 -1.70 -24.72 -15.77
N LYS A 110 -1.18 -25.95 -15.66
CA LYS A 110 0.16 -26.23 -15.20
C LYS A 110 0.95 -25.41 -16.19
N PRO A 111 1.84 -24.52 -15.76
CA PRO A 111 2.95 -24.13 -16.59
C PRO A 111 3.86 -25.36 -16.76
N LYS A 112 3.33 -26.46 -17.32
CA LYS A 112 4.16 -27.41 -18.06
C LYS A 112 4.77 -26.59 -19.19
N LYS A 113 5.98 -26.98 -19.60
CA LYS A 113 6.61 -26.51 -20.84
C LYS A 113 5.78 -26.99 -22.04
N GLU A 114 4.55 -26.50 -22.16
CA GLU A 114 3.71 -26.69 -23.32
C GLU A 114 4.12 -25.65 -24.36
N LYS A 115 4.30 -26.09 -25.61
CA LYS A 115 4.59 -25.22 -26.73
C LYS A 115 3.31 -24.48 -27.13
N TYR A 116 3.00 -23.40 -26.44
CA TYR A 116 1.84 -22.55 -26.75
C TYR A 116 2.11 -21.72 -28.01
N SER A 117 1.33 -21.94 -29.07
CA SER A 117 1.34 -21.09 -30.26
C SER A 117 0.25 -20.03 -30.15
N LYS A 118 0.62 -18.77 -30.40
CA LYS A 118 -0.32 -17.65 -30.56
C LYS A 118 -0.91 -17.58 -31.97
N LYS A 119 -0.17 -18.09 -32.97
CA LYS A 119 -0.59 -18.05 -34.37
C LYS A 119 -1.70 -19.07 -34.58
N GLU A 120 -2.79 -18.63 -35.22
CA GLU A 120 -3.98 -19.46 -35.54
C GLU A 120 -4.68 -20.06 -34.31
N ASN A 121 -4.47 -19.47 -33.12
CA ASN A 121 -5.14 -19.92 -31.91
C ASN A 121 -6.55 -19.30 -31.79
N PRO A 122 -7.63 -20.12 -31.78
CA PRO A 122 -9.00 -19.62 -31.73
C PRO A 122 -9.33 -18.87 -30.44
N ALA A 123 -8.73 -19.25 -29.31
CA ALA A 123 -8.91 -18.54 -28.03
C ALA A 123 -8.30 -17.13 -28.09
N VAL A 124 -7.14 -16.99 -28.75
CA VAL A 124 -6.49 -15.70 -28.98
C VAL A 124 -7.31 -14.82 -29.92
N ALA A 125 -7.90 -15.40 -30.98
CA ALA A 125 -8.79 -14.67 -31.87
C ALA A 125 -10.08 -14.23 -31.16
N PHE A 126 -10.64 -15.10 -30.32
CA PHE A 126 -11.83 -14.81 -29.53
C PHE A 126 -11.59 -13.66 -28.55
N VAL A 127 -10.56 -13.73 -27.70
CA VAL A 127 -10.29 -12.68 -26.72
C VAL A 127 -9.98 -11.34 -27.36
N LYS A 128 -9.36 -11.31 -28.55
CA LYS A 128 -9.16 -10.04 -29.28
C LYS A 128 -10.47 -9.34 -29.60
N LYS A 129 -11.51 -10.10 -29.99
CA LYS A 129 -12.85 -9.53 -30.21
C LYS A 129 -13.49 -9.03 -28.92
N VAL A 130 -13.31 -9.75 -27.82
CA VAL A 130 -13.76 -9.30 -26.48
C VAL A 130 -13.07 -7.97 -26.09
N ILE A 131 -11.77 -7.86 -26.37
CA ILE A 131 -10.99 -6.65 -26.11
C ILE A 131 -11.47 -5.49 -27.00
N GLU A 132 -11.77 -5.75 -28.26
CA GLU A 132 -12.29 -4.76 -29.21
C GLU A 132 -13.68 -4.25 -28.82
N SER A 133 -14.55 -5.09 -28.24
CA SER A 133 -15.92 -4.70 -27.82
C SER A 133 -16.01 -4.10 -26.41
N ARG A 134 -14.93 -4.09 -25.62
CA ARG A 134 -14.99 -3.80 -24.18
C ARG A 134 -15.51 -2.41 -23.78
N GLU A 135 -15.35 -1.41 -24.65
CA GLU A 135 -15.77 -0.02 -24.39
C GLU A 135 -17.20 0.25 -24.90
N SER A 136 -17.75 -0.58 -25.79
CA SER A 136 -19.06 -0.31 -26.43
C SER A 136 -20.22 -0.40 -25.46
N ASN A 137 -20.05 -1.13 -24.36
CA ASN A 137 -21.05 -1.32 -23.31
C ASN A 137 -20.66 -0.65 -21.98
N ASP A 138 -19.69 0.27 -21.96
CA ASP A 138 -19.30 1.00 -20.74
C ASP A 138 -20.48 1.88 -20.24
N PRO A 139 -20.93 1.73 -18.97
CA PRO A 139 -22.00 2.55 -18.40
C PRO A 139 -21.68 4.06 -18.41
N ARG A 140 -20.41 4.44 -18.47
CA ARG A 140 -19.96 5.85 -18.54
C ARG A 140 -20.13 6.48 -19.93
N ASN A 141 -20.62 5.72 -20.91
CA ASN A 141 -21.00 6.24 -22.23
C ASN A 141 -22.28 7.10 -22.15
N HIS A 142 -23.13 6.87 -21.15
CA HIS A 142 -24.31 7.70 -20.84
C HIS A 142 -23.93 9.06 -20.24
N ASP A 143 -24.83 10.03 -20.37
CA ASP A 143 -24.60 11.39 -19.85
C ASP A 143 -24.53 11.43 -18.33
N TYR A 144 -25.31 10.58 -17.67
CA TYR A 144 -25.34 10.38 -16.23
C TYR A 144 -25.26 8.90 -15.90
N PHE A 145 -24.65 8.61 -14.75
CA PHE A 145 -24.65 7.28 -14.16
C PHE A 145 -24.63 7.40 -12.64
N GLN A 146 -25.63 6.82 -11.99
CA GLN A 146 -25.78 6.84 -10.55
C GLN A 146 -25.93 5.42 -10.04
N TYR A 147 -25.33 5.10 -8.89
CA TYR A 147 -25.53 3.83 -8.23
C TYR A 147 -25.27 3.90 -6.73
N ASP A 148 -25.92 3.03 -5.97
CA ASP A 148 -25.61 2.79 -4.57
C ASP A 148 -24.55 1.69 -4.45
N GLN A 149 -23.63 1.87 -3.52
CA GLN A 149 -22.55 0.92 -3.23
C GLN A 149 -22.53 0.63 -1.73
N TYR A 150 -22.64 -0.66 -1.40
CA TYR A 150 -22.34 -1.19 -0.08
C TYR A 150 -20.97 -1.86 -0.13
N GLU A 151 -20.05 -1.41 0.72
CA GLU A 151 -18.71 -1.97 0.88
C GLU A 151 -18.55 -2.56 2.28
N LYS A 152 -18.07 -3.80 2.36
CA LYS A 152 -17.67 -4.45 3.61
C LYS A 152 -16.23 -4.95 3.50
N MET A 153 -15.39 -4.50 4.41
CA MET A 153 -14.02 -4.97 4.57
C MET A 153 -13.87 -5.74 5.88
N VAL A 154 -13.28 -6.92 5.82
CA VAL A 154 -13.02 -7.77 6.99
C VAL A 154 -11.53 -8.11 6.99
N PHE A 155 -10.88 -7.97 8.14
CA PHE A 155 -9.55 -8.52 8.40
C PHE A 155 -9.63 -9.50 9.57
N ALA A 156 -9.08 -10.68 9.39
CA ALA A 156 -9.15 -11.76 10.37
C ALA A 156 -7.84 -12.53 10.47
N MET A 157 -7.57 -13.13 11.64
CA MET A 157 -6.52 -14.15 11.74
C MET A 157 -7.02 -15.44 11.10
N ASN A 158 -6.21 -16.06 10.26
CA ASN A 158 -6.55 -17.29 9.55
C ASN A 158 -6.19 -18.53 10.37
N ASP A 159 -6.92 -19.64 10.16
CA ASP A 159 -6.77 -20.93 10.83
C ASP A 159 -6.68 -20.81 12.37
N TYR A 160 -7.56 -19.99 12.96
CA TYR A 160 -7.52 -19.75 14.41
C TYR A 160 -8.12 -20.93 15.17
N LYS A 161 -7.24 -21.80 15.70
CA LYS A 161 -7.62 -22.85 16.65
C LYS A 161 -7.43 -22.34 18.10
N PRO A 162 -8.49 -22.33 18.93
CA PRO A 162 -8.37 -21.89 20.31
C PRO A 162 -7.52 -22.87 21.12
N LYS A 163 -6.73 -22.35 22.06
CA LYS A 163 -5.92 -23.21 22.94
C LYS A 163 -6.86 -23.94 23.91
N PRO A 164 -6.65 -25.25 24.16
CA PRO A 164 -7.45 -25.98 25.14
C PRO A 164 -7.26 -25.36 26.53
N LYS A 165 -8.36 -25.25 27.29
CA LYS A 165 -8.34 -24.74 28.67
C LYS A 165 -7.42 -25.62 29.52
N LYS A 166 -6.51 -25.02 30.29
CA LYS A 166 -5.78 -25.75 31.33
C LYS A 166 -6.71 -25.95 32.52
N GLU A 167 -6.83 -27.18 33.02
CA GLU A 167 -7.69 -27.49 34.17
C GLU A 167 -7.41 -26.55 35.35
N GLY A 168 -8.48 -25.95 35.88
CA GLY A 168 -8.45 -25.09 37.07
C GLY A 168 -7.92 -23.66 36.88
N LYS A 169 -7.52 -23.22 35.67
CA LYS A 169 -7.10 -21.83 35.43
C LYS A 169 -7.72 -21.25 34.17
N THR A 170 -8.43 -20.13 34.30
CA THR A 170 -8.87 -19.33 33.14
C THR A 170 -7.65 -18.75 32.44
N GLY A 171 -7.50 -19.06 31.15
CA GLY A 171 -6.51 -18.44 30.29
C GLY A 171 -6.88 -16.98 30.02
N ARG A 172 -5.87 -16.12 29.92
CA ARG A 172 -6.04 -14.66 29.73
C ARG A 172 -6.81 -14.28 28.45
N PHE A 173 -6.97 -15.20 27.51
CA PHE A 173 -7.62 -14.99 26.21
C PHE A 173 -8.66 -16.08 25.88
N ASP A 174 -9.23 -16.74 26.90
CA ASP A 174 -10.22 -17.81 26.68
C ASP A 174 -11.50 -17.32 25.99
N PHE A 175 -11.81 -16.02 26.11
CA PHE A 175 -12.95 -15.39 25.44
C PHE A 175 -12.88 -15.40 23.92
N LEU A 176 -11.71 -15.65 23.31
CA LEU A 176 -11.55 -15.62 21.85
C LEU A 176 -12.39 -16.68 21.14
N VAL A 177 -12.71 -17.79 21.82
CA VAL A 177 -13.57 -18.86 21.29
C VAL A 177 -14.94 -18.32 20.87
N ASP A 178 -15.48 -17.35 21.62
CA ASP A 178 -16.82 -16.78 21.39
C ASP A 178 -16.90 -15.94 20.10
N PHE A 179 -15.75 -15.58 19.52
CA PHE A 179 -15.62 -14.68 18.37
C PHE A 179 -15.02 -15.37 17.14
N ILE A 180 -14.79 -16.68 17.20
CA ILE A 180 -14.38 -17.46 16.02
C ILE A 180 -15.57 -17.54 15.07
N ASP A 181 -15.29 -17.26 13.81
CA ASP A 181 -16.23 -17.41 12.71
C ASP A 181 -15.73 -18.47 11.74
N THR A 182 -16.63 -19.02 10.93
CA THR A 182 -16.32 -20.03 9.92
C THR A 182 -16.69 -19.48 8.55
N LEU A 183 -15.71 -19.37 7.66
CA LEU A 183 -15.95 -18.99 6.27
C LEU A 183 -16.77 -20.07 5.55
N ASP A 184 -17.43 -19.71 4.44
CA ASP A 184 -18.22 -20.66 3.62
C ASP A 184 -17.40 -21.88 3.15
N ILE A 185 -16.09 -21.72 3.06
CA ILE A 185 -15.09 -22.77 2.73
C ILE A 185 -14.63 -23.60 3.94
N GLY A 186 -15.35 -23.56 5.07
CA GLY A 186 -15.07 -24.34 6.28
C GLY A 186 -13.91 -23.86 7.16
N LYS A 187 -13.12 -22.88 6.71
CA LYS A 187 -11.98 -22.35 7.48
C LYS A 187 -12.43 -21.47 8.65
N THR A 188 -11.86 -21.71 9.82
CA THR A 188 -12.08 -20.87 10.99
C THR A 188 -11.20 -19.62 10.98
N ILE A 189 -11.82 -18.48 11.18
CA ILE A 189 -11.17 -17.18 11.25
C ILE A 189 -11.53 -16.46 12.55
N LEU A 190 -10.65 -15.58 13.00
CA LEU A 190 -10.93 -14.66 14.10
C LEU A 190 -10.92 -13.22 13.55
N PRO A 191 -12.08 -12.61 13.26
CA PRO A 191 -12.17 -11.23 12.81
C PRO A 191 -11.56 -10.28 13.86
N VAL A 192 -10.63 -9.43 13.42
CA VAL A 192 -9.94 -8.44 14.29
C VAL A 192 -10.20 -7.00 13.84
N SER A 193 -10.71 -6.82 12.62
CA SER A 193 -11.16 -5.55 12.10
C SER A 193 -12.28 -5.76 11.08
N GLU A 194 -13.32 -4.96 11.19
CA GLU A 194 -14.45 -4.92 10.28
C GLU A 194 -14.83 -3.48 9.97
N LYS A 195 -15.17 -3.24 8.70
CA LYS A 195 -15.62 -1.94 8.23
C LYS A 195 -16.76 -2.11 7.26
N GLU A 196 -17.77 -1.26 7.40
CA GLU A 196 -18.92 -1.17 6.51
C GLU A 196 -19.07 0.28 6.04
N LYS A 197 -19.35 0.47 4.75
CA LYS A 197 -19.56 1.79 4.14
C LYS A 197 -20.71 1.72 3.15
N VAL A 198 -21.63 2.67 3.26
CA VAL A 198 -22.75 2.86 2.32
C VAL A 198 -22.57 4.22 1.67
N GLU A 199 -22.48 4.23 0.34
CA GLU A 199 -22.37 5.45 -0.45
C GLU A 199 -23.21 5.42 -1.71
N THR A 200 -23.53 6.61 -2.23
CA THR A 200 -24.06 6.77 -3.59
C THR A 200 -23.02 7.46 -4.44
N VAL A 201 -22.76 6.89 -5.62
CA VAL A 201 -21.86 7.45 -6.61
C VAL A 201 -22.68 8.13 -7.69
N TYR A 202 -22.29 9.35 -8.03
CA TYR A 202 -22.89 10.16 -9.08
C TYR A 202 -21.83 10.48 -10.11
N TYR A 203 -22.07 10.13 -11.36
CA TYR A 203 -21.23 10.44 -12.50
C TYR A 203 -21.99 11.31 -13.49
N ARG A 204 -21.29 12.30 -14.04
CA ARG A 204 -21.72 13.09 -15.20
C ARG A 204 -20.61 13.09 -16.22
N LYS A 205 -20.97 12.85 -17.49
CA LYS A 205 -20.04 12.81 -18.63
C LYS A 205 -19.53 14.20 -19.01
N GLU A 206 -20.41 15.19 -19.11
CA GLU A 206 -20.05 16.55 -19.52
C GLU A 206 -20.70 17.65 -18.66
N PRO A 207 -19.91 18.59 -18.08
CA PRO A 207 -18.47 18.46 -17.86
C PRO A 207 -18.20 17.31 -16.89
N LYS A 208 -17.17 16.51 -17.22
CA LYS A 208 -16.83 15.27 -16.51
C LYS A 208 -16.68 15.48 -15.00
N SER A 209 -17.51 14.80 -14.21
CA SER A 209 -17.49 14.89 -12.76
C SER A 209 -17.96 13.57 -12.14
N GLU A 210 -17.29 13.13 -11.08
CA GLU A 210 -17.72 12.00 -10.25
C GLU A 210 -17.75 12.46 -8.80
N LYS A 211 -18.86 12.19 -8.09
CA LYS A 211 -19.10 12.54 -6.70
C LYS A 211 -19.52 11.32 -5.92
N ARG A 212 -18.98 11.14 -4.72
CA ARG A 212 -19.34 10.05 -3.82
C ARG A 212 -19.93 10.62 -2.55
N VAL A 213 -21.18 10.27 -2.24
CA VAL A 213 -21.86 10.68 -1.02
C VAL A 213 -21.85 9.53 -0.03
N VAL A 214 -21.05 9.66 1.02
CA VAL A 214 -20.97 8.66 2.09
C VAL A 214 -22.15 8.89 3.04
N LYS A 215 -23.11 7.97 2.99
CA LYS A 215 -24.32 7.96 3.83
C LYS A 215 -24.05 7.30 5.17
N GLY A 216 -23.24 6.24 5.21
CA GLY A 216 -22.85 5.52 6.41
C GLY A 216 -21.41 5.02 6.34
N ASN A 217 -20.67 5.08 7.44
CA ASN A 217 -19.31 4.55 7.57
C ASN A 217 -19.08 4.09 9.02
N LYS A 218 -18.97 2.77 9.22
CA LYS A 218 -18.73 2.12 10.51
C LYS A 218 -17.43 1.33 10.42
N SER A 219 -16.55 1.48 11.41
CA SER A 219 -15.30 0.72 11.55
C SER A 219 -15.15 0.26 12.99
N ALA A 220 -14.69 -0.98 13.19
CA ALA A 220 -14.37 -1.54 14.50
C ALA A 220 -13.17 -2.47 14.38
N GLY A 221 -12.17 -2.34 15.26
CA GLY A 221 -11.02 -3.25 15.27
C GLY A 221 -9.68 -2.66 15.67
N VAL A 222 -8.62 -3.40 15.38
CA VAL A 222 -7.22 -3.00 15.62
C VAL A 222 -6.77 -1.81 14.76
N ASP A 223 -7.47 -1.52 13.67
CA ASP A 223 -7.27 -0.35 12.82
C ASP A 223 -7.55 0.97 13.55
N GLU A 224 -8.39 0.96 14.60
CA GLU A 224 -8.63 2.12 15.47
C GLU A 224 -7.38 2.60 16.23
N ILE A 225 -6.38 1.72 16.41
CA ILE A 225 -5.12 2.05 17.11
C ILE A 225 -4.28 3.01 16.26
N PHE A 226 -4.52 3.03 14.96
CA PHE A 226 -3.87 3.89 13.99
C PHE A 226 -4.86 4.99 13.53
N SER A 227 -4.37 6.06 12.92
CA SER A 227 -5.26 7.12 12.39
C SER A 227 -6.32 6.51 11.45
N ARG A 228 -7.61 6.67 11.78
CA ARG A 228 -8.74 6.05 11.06
C ARG A 228 -8.72 6.41 9.58
N ASP A 229 -8.62 7.70 9.28
CA ASP A 229 -8.61 8.21 7.90
C ASP A 229 -7.36 7.79 7.12
N GLY A 230 -6.20 7.77 7.79
CA GLY A 230 -4.94 7.44 7.14
C GLY A 230 -4.82 5.95 6.76
N ILE A 231 -5.17 5.02 7.67
CA ILE A 231 -5.21 3.60 7.31
C ILE A 231 -6.25 3.36 6.23
N GLN A 232 -7.42 3.99 6.33
CA GLN A 232 -8.46 3.89 5.32
C GLN A 232 -7.96 4.31 3.93
N GLN A 233 -7.22 5.41 3.82
CA GLN A 233 -6.64 5.83 2.54
C GLN A 233 -5.66 4.80 1.97
N ILE A 234 -4.80 4.23 2.81
CA ILE A 234 -3.88 3.16 2.38
C ILE A 234 -4.67 1.93 1.93
N LEU A 235 -5.65 1.47 2.72
CA LEU A 235 -6.46 0.29 2.41
C LEU A 235 -7.26 0.49 1.12
N ASN A 236 -7.81 1.68 0.87
CA ASN A 236 -8.52 1.99 -0.36
C ASN A 236 -7.61 1.96 -1.60
N GLU A 237 -6.32 2.28 -1.46
CA GLU A 237 -5.34 2.18 -2.56
C GLU A 237 -4.77 0.77 -2.72
N VAL A 238 -4.67 -0.01 -1.64
CA VAL A 238 -4.25 -1.42 -1.66
C VAL A 238 -5.35 -2.30 -2.26
N PHE A 239 -6.58 -2.14 -1.77
CA PHE A 239 -7.78 -2.79 -2.27
C PHE A 239 -8.58 -1.76 -3.06
N ARG A 240 -8.07 -1.37 -4.23
CA ARG A 240 -8.77 -0.44 -5.12
C ARG A 240 -9.84 -1.17 -5.93
N GLU A 241 -10.91 -0.47 -6.31
CA GLU A 241 -11.97 -1.01 -7.20
C GLU A 241 -11.34 -1.60 -8.46
N VAL A 242 -11.74 -2.83 -8.80
CA VAL A 242 -11.17 -3.57 -9.93
C VAL A 242 -12.00 -3.28 -11.19
N ASP A 243 -11.35 -2.78 -12.23
CA ASP A 243 -11.95 -2.63 -13.55
C ASP A 243 -11.17 -3.47 -14.55
N ILE A 244 -11.71 -4.66 -14.84
CA ILE A 244 -11.09 -5.61 -15.77
C ILE A 244 -11.05 -5.10 -17.21
N PHE A 245 -11.85 -4.10 -17.57
CA PHE A 245 -11.92 -3.60 -18.94
C PHE A 245 -10.82 -2.56 -19.24
N LYS A 246 -10.08 -2.11 -18.22
CA LYS A 246 -8.87 -1.29 -18.40
C LYS A 246 -7.65 -2.16 -18.72
N ASN A 247 -6.60 -1.55 -19.29
CA ASN A 247 -5.36 -2.27 -19.63
C ASN A 247 -4.61 -2.79 -18.39
N ASP A 248 -4.67 -2.06 -17.27
CA ASP A 248 -4.00 -2.43 -16.04
C ASP A 248 -4.94 -2.25 -14.84
N ILE A 249 -4.92 -3.20 -13.93
CA ILE A 249 -5.72 -3.24 -12.70
C ILE A 249 -4.80 -2.81 -11.53
N PRO A 250 -5.05 -1.64 -10.91
CA PRO A 250 -4.28 -1.20 -9.74
C PRO A 250 -4.71 -1.97 -8.50
N LEU A 251 -3.81 -2.76 -7.92
CA LEU A 251 -4.01 -3.46 -6.65
C LEU A 251 -2.68 -3.55 -5.92
N PHE A 252 -2.71 -3.47 -4.59
CA PHE A 252 -1.52 -3.53 -3.75
C PHE A 252 -0.43 -2.52 -4.14
N LEU A 253 -0.82 -1.34 -4.61
CA LEU A 253 0.09 -0.31 -5.13
C LEU A 253 0.93 -0.75 -6.35
N GLN A 254 0.57 -1.88 -6.97
CA GLN A 254 1.12 -2.40 -8.22
C GLN A 254 0.09 -2.31 -9.34
N ARG A 255 0.54 -2.46 -10.59
CA ARG A 255 -0.32 -2.54 -11.78
C ARG A 255 -0.27 -3.95 -12.34
N PHE A 256 -1.38 -4.67 -12.25
CA PHE A 256 -1.52 -6.00 -12.83
C PHE A 256 -2.04 -5.86 -14.26
N VAL A 257 -1.44 -6.56 -15.22
CA VAL A 257 -1.95 -6.53 -16.60
C VAL A 257 -3.34 -7.19 -16.63
N SER A 258 -4.35 -6.51 -17.15
CA SER A 258 -5.67 -7.13 -17.28
C SER A 258 -5.67 -8.26 -18.33
N PRO A 259 -6.42 -9.36 -18.14
CA PRO A 259 -6.67 -10.33 -19.22
C PRO A 259 -7.40 -9.73 -20.43
N LEU A 260 -8.06 -8.57 -20.28
CA LEU A 260 -8.64 -7.81 -21.39
C LEU A 260 -7.78 -6.61 -21.80
N SER A 261 -6.50 -6.60 -21.42
CA SER A 261 -5.55 -5.58 -21.86
C SER A 261 -5.26 -5.69 -23.36
N THR A 262 -4.95 -4.57 -24.00
CA THR A 262 -4.45 -4.54 -25.39
C THR A 262 -3.19 -5.39 -25.59
N ILE A 263 -2.33 -5.50 -24.57
CA ILE A 263 -1.17 -6.40 -24.58
C ILE A 263 -1.47 -7.81 -24.05
N GLY A 264 -2.70 -8.06 -23.59
CA GLY A 264 -3.18 -9.32 -23.01
C GLY A 264 -2.82 -10.55 -23.86
N PRO A 265 -3.10 -10.56 -25.18
CA PRO A 265 -2.70 -11.64 -26.10
C PRO A 265 -1.19 -11.96 -26.14
N ASN A 266 -0.33 -11.03 -25.73
CA ASN A 266 1.12 -11.23 -25.65
C ASN A 266 1.59 -11.54 -24.22
N TYR A 267 0.75 -11.32 -23.22
CA TYR A 267 1.07 -11.48 -21.81
C TYR A 267 0.48 -12.77 -21.22
N TYR A 268 -0.68 -13.19 -21.73
CA TYR A 268 -1.43 -14.37 -21.30
C TYR A 268 -1.49 -15.45 -22.39
N LYS A 269 -1.57 -16.70 -21.94
CA LYS A 269 -2.07 -17.83 -22.73
C LYS A 269 -3.57 -17.94 -22.45
N TYR A 270 -4.37 -18.00 -23.51
CA TYR A 270 -5.82 -18.19 -23.45
C TYR A 270 -6.21 -19.58 -23.94
N TYR A 271 -7.24 -20.13 -23.31
CA TYR A 271 -7.81 -21.45 -23.57
C TYR A 271 -9.33 -21.32 -23.64
N LEU A 272 -9.94 -21.79 -24.74
CA LEU A 272 -11.39 -21.97 -24.80
C LEU A 272 -11.72 -23.29 -24.11
N LEU A 273 -12.49 -23.21 -23.04
CA LEU A 273 -13.01 -24.35 -22.30
C LEU A 273 -14.45 -24.63 -22.76
N ASP A 274 -15.20 -25.41 -21.99
CA ASP A 274 -16.56 -25.80 -22.34
C ASP A 274 -17.55 -24.61 -22.27
N THR A 275 -18.72 -24.78 -22.88
CA THR A 275 -19.82 -23.83 -22.78
C THR A 275 -20.62 -24.12 -21.52
N ILE A 276 -20.83 -23.11 -20.69
CA ILE A 276 -21.63 -23.20 -19.48
C ILE A 276 -22.84 -22.27 -19.55
N GLU A 277 -23.91 -22.62 -18.86
CA GLU A 277 -25.11 -21.80 -18.78
C GLU A 277 -25.06 -20.95 -17.50
N VAL A 278 -25.14 -19.62 -17.65
CA VAL A 278 -25.10 -18.66 -16.53
C VAL A 278 -26.35 -17.78 -16.61
N LYS A 279 -27.23 -17.88 -15.60
CA LYS A 279 -28.53 -17.17 -15.55
C LYS A 279 -29.35 -17.34 -16.86
N GLY A 280 -29.36 -18.54 -17.45
CA GLY A 280 -30.13 -18.85 -18.67
C GLY A 280 -29.48 -18.42 -20.00
N GLN A 281 -28.24 -17.91 -19.97
CA GLN A 281 -27.47 -17.56 -21.18
C GLN A 281 -26.28 -18.50 -21.35
N LYS A 282 -26.08 -18.98 -22.59
CA LYS A 282 -24.92 -19.80 -22.95
C LYS A 282 -23.67 -18.91 -23.04
N CYS A 283 -22.71 -19.19 -22.16
CA CYS A 283 -21.41 -18.54 -22.11
C CYS A 283 -20.30 -19.53 -22.41
N VAL A 284 -19.27 -19.08 -23.12
CA VAL A 284 -17.99 -19.81 -23.17
C VAL A 284 -17.17 -19.46 -21.95
N ASP A 285 -16.55 -20.47 -21.36
CA ASP A 285 -15.51 -20.29 -20.37
C ASP A 285 -14.14 -20.10 -21.06
N LEU A 286 -13.59 -18.89 -20.94
CA LEU A 286 -12.28 -18.53 -21.46
C LEU A 286 -11.27 -18.49 -20.30
N GLY A 287 -10.48 -19.54 -20.18
CA GLY A 287 -9.38 -19.65 -19.22
C GLY A 287 -8.14 -18.87 -19.65
N PHE A 288 -7.42 -18.26 -18.70
CA PHE A 288 -6.17 -17.54 -18.99
C PHE A 288 -5.10 -17.72 -17.89
N VAL A 289 -3.81 -17.70 -18.29
CA VAL A 289 -2.62 -17.78 -17.41
C VAL A 289 -1.50 -16.91 -17.97
N PRO A 290 -0.68 -16.20 -17.16
CA PRO A 290 0.42 -15.41 -17.71
C PRO A 290 1.51 -16.35 -18.26
N PHE A 291 2.25 -15.89 -19.27
CA PHE A 291 3.42 -16.64 -19.77
C PHE A 291 4.50 -16.84 -18.69
N ASN A 292 4.60 -15.90 -17.76
CA ASN A 292 5.49 -15.94 -16.61
C ASN A 292 4.65 -15.84 -15.33
N SER A 293 4.68 -16.85 -14.47
CA SER A 293 3.87 -16.85 -13.24
C SER A 293 4.39 -15.89 -12.17
N GLU A 294 5.64 -15.43 -12.32
CA GLU A 294 6.32 -14.57 -11.37
C GLU A 294 5.99 -13.07 -11.59
N THR A 295 5.34 -12.69 -12.70
CA THR A 295 4.98 -11.30 -13.04
C THR A 295 3.59 -10.90 -12.55
N PHE A 296 3.32 -9.58 -12.46
CA PHE A 296 2.03 -9.04 -12.00
C PHE A 296 0.91 -9.28 -13.02
N GLY A 297 0.27 -10.44 -12.91
CA GLY A 297 -0.85 -10.84 -13.74
C GLY A 297 -1.76 -11.80 -12.99
N PHE A 298 -2.81 -12.25 -13.68
CA PHE A 298 -3.84 -13.11 -13.11
C PHE A 298 -3.92 -14.45 -13.84
N THR A 299 -4.32 -15.48 -13.12
CA THR A 299 -4.87 -16.71 -13.70
C THR A 299 -6.37 -16.70 -13.50
N GLY A 300 -7.17 -17.27 -14.38
CA GLY A 300 -8.61 -17.29 -14.11
C GLY A 300 -9.47 -17.57 -15.32
N HIS A 301 -10.73 -17.19 -15.19
CA HIS A 301 -11.82 -17.53 -16.10
C HIS A 301 -12.63 -16.27 -16.43
N LEU A 302 -12.94 -16.11 -17.72
CA LEU A 302 -13.89 -15.13 -18.23
C LEU A 302 -15.08 -15.89 -18.81
N LEU A 303 -16.27 -15.65 -18.26
CA LEU A 303 -17.51 -16.22 -18.78
C LEU A 303 -18.12 -15.21 -19.75
N VAL A 304 -18.05 -15.52 -21.04
CA VAL A 304 -18.36 -14.59 -22.14
C VAL A 304 -19.49 -15.13 -22.99
N THR A 305 -20.49 -14.30 -23.31
CA THR A 305 -21.58 -14.68 -24.21
C THR A 305 -21.07 -14.95 -25.63
N LEU A 306 -21.70 -15.89 -26.31
CA LEU A 306 -21.38 -16.27 -27.70
C LEU A 306 -22.07 -15.41 -28.76
N ASP A 307 -22.76 -14.34 -28.37
CA ASP A 307 -23.42 -13.43 -29.29
C ASP A 307 -22.44 -12.41 -29.89
N SER A 308 -22.93 -11.54 -30.79
CA SER A 308 -22.11 -10.52 -31.45
C SER A 308 -21.52 -9.48 -30.50
N THR A 309 -21.96 -9.45 -29.22
CA THR A 309 -21.53 -8.45 -28.25
C THR A 309 -20.33 -8.88 -27.42
N TYR A 310 -20.05 -10.18 -27.35
CA TYR A 310 -18.97 -10.73 -26.53
C TYR A 310 -19.05 -10.24 -25.08
N PHE A 311 -20.25 -10.24 -24.51
CA PHE A 311 -20.53 -9.69 -23.19
C PHE A 311 -19.90 -10.55 -22.09
N VAL A 312 -19.17 -9.92 -21.18
CA VAL A 312 -18.55 -10.58 -20.03
C VAL A 312 -19.55 -10.61 -18.87
N GLN A 313 -20.06 -11.78 -18.51
CA GLN A 313 -21.10 -11.94 -17.49
C GLN A 313 -20.51 -12.19 -16.09
N ARG A 314 -19.41 -12.92 -16.02
CA ARG A 314 -18.72 -13.20 -14.75
C ARG A 314 -17.24 -13.40 -14.98
N VAL A 315 -16.44 -12.94 -14.03
CA VAL A 315 -14.99 -13.06 -14.05
C VAL A 315 -14.49 -13.56 -12.71
N ILE A 316 -13.57 -14.52 -12.78
CA ILE A 316 -12.84 -15.02 -11.62
C ILE A 316 -11.36 -14.82 -11.91
N LEU A 317 -10.71 -13.95 -11.14
CA LEU A 317 -9.27 -13.73 -11.20
C LEU A 317 -8.62 -14.34 -9.96
N ASN A 318 -7.49 -15.00 -10.16
CA ASN A 318 -6.62 -15.51 -9.11
C ASN A 318 -5.20 -14.99 -9.34
N VAL A 319 -4.39 -14.92 -8.30
CA VAL A 319 -2.94 -14.68 -8.47
C VAL A 319 -2.18 -15.99 -8.64
N PRO A 320 -1.18 -16.05 -9.55
CA PRO A 320 -0.31 -17.21 -9.63
C PRO A 320 0.42 -17.47 -8.30
N LYS A 321 0.54 -18.73 -7.87
CA LYS A 321 1.23 -19.10 -6.61
C LYS A 321 2.66 -18.55 -6.48
N ASN A 322 3.38 -18.46 -7.60
CA ASN A 322 4.78 -18.02 -7.64
C ASN A 322 4.95 -16.52 -7.91
N ILE A 323 3.86 -15.75 -7.95
CA ILE A 323 3.92 -14.31 -8.24
C ILE A 323 4.91 -13.60 -7.31
N ASN A 324 5.67 -12.65 -7.84
CA ASN A 324 6.52 -11.75 -7.05
C ASN A 324 5.65 -10.68 -6.36
N LEU A 325 4.66 -11.11 -5.57
CA LEU A 325 3.85 -10.31 -4.68
C LEU A 325 4.16 -10.75 -3.25
N ASN A 326 4.55 -9.80 -2.41
CA ASN A 326 4.89 -10.01 -1.03
C ASN A 326 3.64 -10.15 -0.19
N PHE A 327 3.79 -10.97 0.84
CA PHE A 327 2.80 -11.24 1.87
C PHE A 327 1.50 -11.84 1.37
N VAL A 328 1.15 -11.80 0.09
CA VAL A 328 -0.03 -12.46 -0.47
C VAL A 328 0.31 -13.91 -0.81
N SER A 329 -0.36 -14.84 -0.14
CA SER A 329 -0.25 -16.29 -0.35
C SER A 329 -1.38 -16.84 -1.24
N GLY A 330 -2.50 -16.13 -1.31
CA GLY A 330 -3.61 -16.41 -2.20
C GLY A 330 -4.45 -15.15 -2.38
N MET A 331 -4.99 -14.95 -3.57
CA MET A 331 -5.98 -13.93 -3.83
C MET A 331 -6.95 -14.43 -4.90
N THR A 332 -8.24 -14.21 -4.66
CA THR A 332 -9.32 -14.44 -5.61
C THR A 332 -10.17 -13.18 -5.70
N ILE A 333 -10.50 -12.78 -6.91
CA ILE A 333 -11.39 -11.66 -7.22
C ILE A 333 -12.52 -12.22 -8.05
N GLU A 334 -13.74 -12.03 -7.59
CA GLU A 334 -14.95 -12.39 -8.32
C GLU A 334 -15.72 -11.13 -8.70
N GLN A 335 -16.04 -10.99 -9.99
CA GLN A 335 -16.91 -9.94 -10.49
C GLN A 335 -18.09 -10.54 -11.24
N THR A 336 -19.27 -9.97 -11.03
CA THR A 336 -20.47 -10.33 -11.80
C THR A 336 -21.06 -9.09 -12.44
N PHE A 337 -21.53 -9.27 -13.68
CA PHE A 337 -22.10 -8.22 -14.50
C PHE A 337 -23.46 -8.64 -15.03
N GLU A 338 -24.32 -7.66 -15.24
CA GLU A 338 -25.59 -7.84 -15.93
C GLU A 338 -25.66 -6.91 -17.14
N ARG A 339 -26.37 -7.37 -18.15
CA ARG A 339 -26.59 -6.63 -19.39
C ARG A 339 -28.00 -6.07 -19.38
N LEU A 340 -28.09 -4.75 -19.53
CA LEU A 340 -29.37 -4.06 -19.67
C LEU A 340 -29.95 -4.25 -21.10
N PRO A 341 -31.26 -4.01 -21.31
CA PRO A 341 -31.91 -4.17 -22.61
C PRO A 341 -31.28 -3.35 -23.74
N ASP A 342 -30.69 -2.19 -23.41
CA ASP A 342 -29.96 -1.32 -24.34
C ASP A 342 -28.52 -1.80 -24.63
N GLY A 343 -28.08 -2.88 -23.98
CA GLY A 343 -26.73 -3.44 -24.09
C GLY A 343 -25.72 -2.91 -23.08
N THR A 344 -26.09 -1.95 -22.23
CA THR A 344 -25.20 -1.38 -21.21
C THR A 344 -24.80 -2.42 -20.17
N ARG A 345 -23.52 -2.45 -19.81
CA ARG A 345 -22.99 -3.32 -18.76
C ARG A 345 -23.12 -2.65 -17.39
N ILE A 346 -23.71 -3.37 -16.44
CA ILE A 346 -23.73 -2.97 -15.03
C ILE A 346 -22.99 -4.00 -14.18
N ILE A 347 -22.24 -3.53 -13.18
CA ILE A 347 -21.56 -4.41 -12.22
C ILE A 347 -22.48 -4.65 -11.03
N THR A 348 -22.62 -5.88 -10.55
CA THR A 348 -23.51 -6.19 -9.40
C THR A 348 -22.73 -6.58 -8.16
N LYS A 349 -21.56 -7.22 -8.33
CA LYS A 349 -20.69 -7.68 -7.24
C LYS A 349 -19.22 -7.55 -7.65
N ASP A 350 -18.39 -7.09 -6.72
CA ASP A 350 -16.92 -7.16 -6.74
C ASP A 350 -16.42 -7.67 -5.39
N ASP A 351 -15.88 -8.90 -5.36
CA ASP A 351 -15.53 -9.60 -4.12
C ASP A 351 -14.07 -10.06 -4.17
N ILE A 352 -13.23 -9.39 -3.39
CA ILE A 352 -11.80 -9.67 -3.28
C ILE A 352 -11.55 -10.42 -1.98
N ASN A 353 -10.96 -11.60 -2.09
CA ASN A 353 -10.53 -12.44 -0.98
C ASN A 353 -9.01 -12.60 -1.04
N VAL A 354 -8.32 -12.37 0.08
CA VAL A 354 -6.86 -12.36 0.13
C VAL A 354 -6.37 -13.06 1.39
N ASP A 355 -5.49 -14.03 1.19
CA ASP A 355 -4.75 -14.69 2.27
C ASP A 355 -3.34 -14.10 2.35
N PHE A 356 -3.02 -13.46 3.48
CA PHE A 356 -1.70 -12.94 3.77
C PHE A 356 -0.88 -13.88 4.65
N LYS A 357 0.43 -14.02 4.35
CA LYS A 357 1.42 -14.71 5.18
C LYS A 357 2.75 -13.97 5.17
N LEU A 358 3.30 -13.67 6.35
CA LEU A 358 4.64 -13.11 6.47
C LEU A 358 5.71 -14.12 6.01
N SER A 359 5.53 -15.39 6.39
CA SER A 359 6.30 -16.56 5.96
C SER A 359 5.43 -17.83 5.96
N GLU A 360 5.92 -18.92 5.38
CA GLU A 360 5.23 -20.22 5.43
C GLU A 360 5.01 -20.76 6.86
N LYS A 361 5.79 -20.29 7.84
CA LYS A 361 5.73 -20.74 9.24
C LYS A 361 4.84 -19.86 10.12
N THR A 362 4.46 -18.67 9.66
CA THR A 362 3.61 -17.75 10.43
C THR A 362 2.16 -18.05 10.18
N LYS A 363 1.32 -17.87 11.21
CA LYS A 363 -0.14 -17.86 11.02
C LYS A 363 -0.52 -16.80 9.97
N GLY A 364 -1.43 -17.17 9.09
CA GLY A 364 -1.92 -16.26 8.05
C GLY A 364 -2.88 -15.22 8.60
N MET A 365 -3.07 -14.15 7.84
CA MET A 365 -4.21 -13.24 7.98
C MET A 365 -5.10 -13.43 6.75
N TYR A 366 -6.39 -13.26 6.92
CA TYR A 366 -7.36 -13.24 5.85
C TYR A 366 -7.92 -11.82 5.74
N ALA A 367 -8.08 -11.32 4.52
CA ALA A 367 -8.86 -10.13 4.26
C ALA A 367 -9.89 -10.37 3.17
N ARG A 368 -11.07 -9.77 3.33
CA ARG A 368 -12.10 -9.72 2.29
C ARG A 368 -12.56 -8.29 2.09
N ARG A 369 -12.68 -7.86 0.84
CA ARG A 369 -13.45 -6.66 0.47
C ARG A 369 -14.59 -7.11 -0.44
N LEU A 370 -15.82 -6.95 0.04
CA LEU A 370 -17.02 -7.18 -0.72
C LEU A 370 -17.67 -5.84 -1.06
N ASN A 371 -17.85 -5.57 -2.34
CA ASN A 371 -18.66 -4.48 -2.86
C ASN A 371 -19.90 -5.04 -3.55
N ILE A 372 -21.08 -4.56 -3.16
CA ILE A 372 -22.36 -4.82 -3.82
C ILE A 372 -22.89 -3.51 -4.37
N TYR A 373 -23.37 -3.56 -5.61
CA TYR A 373 -23.84 -2.40 -6.36
C TYR A 373 -25.33 -2.56 -6.64
N SER A 374 -26.11 -1.52 -6.33
CA SER A 374 -27.56 -1.50 -6.50
C SER A 374 -28.04 -0.15 -7.04
N ASN A 375 -29.33 -0.06 -7.36
CA ASN A 375 -29.99 1.19 -7.78
C ASN A 375 -29.25 1.93 -8.90
N GLN A 376 -28.85 1.19 -9.94
CA GLN A 376 -28.09 1.71 -11.07
C GLN A 376 -29.01 2.44 -12.05
N VAL A 377 -28.82 3.75 -12.20
CA VAL A 377 -29.70 4.66 -12.95
C VAL A 377 -28.87 5.53 -13.89
N PHE A 378 -29.40 5.83 -15.07
CA PHE A 378 -28.72 6.60 -16.13
C PHE A 378 -29.40 7.94 -16.45
N SER A 379 -30.44 8.30 -15.70
CA SER A 379 -31.06 9.62 -15.74
C SER A 379 -30.29 10.63 -14.88
N PRO A 380 -30.49 11.94 -15.08
CA PRO A 380 -29.96 12.96 -14.18
C PRO A 380 -30.39 12.70 -12.72
N PRO A 381 -29.53 12.99 -11.72
CA PRO A 381 -29.90 12.88 -10.32
C PRO A 381 -30.93 13.94 -9.94
N GLU A 382 -31.72 13.66 -8.90
CA GLU A 382 -32.70 14.60 -8.34
C GLU A 382 -32.02 15.91 -7.90
N ASP A 383 -30.85 15.81 -7.28
CA ASP A 383 -30.01 16.94 -6.90
C ASP A 383 -28.81 17.09 -7.83
N VAL A 384 -28.96 17.91 -8.88
CA VAL A 384 -27.88 18.22 -9.83
C VAL A 384 -26.84 19.17 -9.20
N GLU A 385 -27.19 19.89 -8.13
CA GLU A 385 -26.27 20.81 -7.44
C GLU A 385 -25.12 20.06 -6.79
N ILE A 386 -25.24 18.75 -6.59
CA ILE A 386 -24.16 17.90 -6.07
C ILE A 386 -22.86 18.00 -6.88
N PHE A 387 -22.97 18.26 -8.19
CA PHE A 387 -21.80 18.42 -9.05
C PHE A 387 -21.10 19.77 -8.87
N LYS A 388 -21.71 20.74 -8.18
CA LYS A 388 -21.09 22.03 -7.81
C LYS A 388 -20.21 21.92 -6.56
N GLU A 389 -20.38 20.89 -5.74
CA GLU A 389 -19.52 20.65 -4.60
C GLU A 389 -18.06 20.52 -5.02
N SER A 390 -17.15 21.15 -4.28
CA SER A 390 -15.72 21.10 -4.63
C SER A 390 -15.11 19.74 -4.24
N ALA A 391 -15.56 19.14 -3.13
CA ALA A 391 -15.08 17.86 -2.65
C ALA A 391 -15.54 16.71 -3.58
N PRO A 392 -14.66 15.75 -3.94
CA PRO A 392 -15.05 14.56 -4.68
C PRO A 392 -15.79 13.53 -3.81
N VAL A 393 -15.54 13.56 -2.50
CA VAL A 393 -16.20 12.72 -1.50
C VAL A 393 -16.88 13.62 -0.48
N ILE A 394 -18.19 13.48 -0.35
CA ILE A 394 -19.05 14.25 0.55
C ILE A 394 -19.50 13.28 1.65
N THR A 395 -19.09 13.53 2.89
CA THR A 395 -19.52 12.71 4.04
C THR A 395 -20.62 13.42 4.79
N LEU A 396 -21.80 12.79 4.90
CA LEU A 396 -22.92 13.36 5.65
C LEU A 396 -22.58 13.48 7.15
N LYS A 397 -23.10 14.52 7.82
CA LYS A 397 -22.80 14.80 9.24
C LYS A 397 -23.06 13.61 10.19
N GLY A 398 -24.05 12.76 9.87
CA GLY A 398 -24.41 11.57 10.64
C GLY A 398 -23.79 10.26 10.14
N ALA A 399 -22.92 10.28 9.11
CA ALA A 399 -22.45 9.06 8.47
C ALA A 399 -21.71 8.10 9.42
N PHE A 400 -21.03 8.63 10.44
CA PHE A 400 -20.31 7.83 11.43
C PHE A 400 -21.15 7.43 12.65
N THR A 401 -22.38 7.93 12.76
CA THR A 401 -23.25 7.74 13.93
C THR A 401 -24.61 7.14 13.52
N GLN A 402 -24.63 6.41 12.40
CA GLN A 402 -25.84 5.74 11.92
C GLN A 402 -26.32 4.67 12.91
N SER A 403 -27.64 4.49 13.00
CA SER A 403 -28.26 3.48 13.87
C SER A 403 -28.06 2.05 13.34
N GLU A 404 -28.25 1.04 14.18
CA GLU A 404 -28.21 -0.36 13.71
C GLU A 404 -29.32 -0.66 12.69
N ASP A 405 -30.52 -0.07 12.83
CA ASP A 405 -31.61 -0.20 11.86
C ASP A 405 -31.20 0.28 10.45
N PHE A 406 -30.39 1.34 10.37
CA PHE A 406 -29.84 1.82 9.10
C PHE A 406 -28.96 0.74 8.46
N TRP A 407 -28.08 0.12 9.23
CA TRP A 407 -27.19 -0.93 8.73
C TRP A 407 -27.98 -2.18 8.32
N ASP A 408 -29.00 -2.56 9.08
CA ASP A 408 -29.80 -3.74 8.78
C ASP A 408 -30.67 -3.59 7.53
N THR A 409 -31.11 -2.36 7.23
CA THR A 409 -31.86 -2.06 6.01
C THR A 409 -30.95 -1.99 4.77
N ASN A 410 -29.72 -1.49 4.91
CA ASN A 410 -28.80 -1.25 3.79
C ASN A 410 -27.80 -2.39 3.56
N ARG A 411 -27.75 -3.40 4.42
CA ARG A 411 -26.83 -4.53 4.30
C ARG A 411 -27.41 -5.60 3.36
N PRO A 412 -26.75 -5.90 2.22
CA PRO A 412 -27.19 -6.93 1.30
C PRO A 412 -27.00 -8.34 1.88
N GLU A 413 -27.72 -9.32 1.33
CA GLU A 413 -27.68 -10.71 1.82
C GLU A 413 -26.28 -11.33 1.69
N GLU A 414 -25.57 -11.02 0.61
CA GLU A 414 -24.22 -11.50 0.31
C GLU A 414 -23.16 -11.04 1.32
N ALA A 415 -23.43 -9.96 2.06
CA ALA A 415 -22.56 -9.49 3.14
C ALA A 415 -22.63 -10.37 4.40
N GLY A 416 -23.59 -11.29 4.44
CA GLY A 416 -23.81 -12.25 5.52
C GLY A 416 -24.40 -11.62 6.78
N LYS A 417 -25.29 -12.36 7.46
CA LYS A 417 -25.83 -12.02 8.78
C LYS A 417 -24.87 -12.51 9.89
N ARG A 418 -23.65 -11.95 9.95
CA ARG A 418 -22.76 -12.21 11.09
C ARG A 418 -23.42 -11.74 12.40
N LYS A 419 -23.06 -12.36 13.53
CA LYS A 419 -23.41 -11.82 14.86
C LYS A 419 -22.87 -10.40 14.96
N GLN A 420 -23.76 -9.41 14.83
CA GLN A 420 -23.44 -7.98 14.85
C GLN A 420 -22.57 -7.61 16.07
N ASN A 421 -21.62 -6.70 15.84
CA ASN A 421 -20.72 -6.13 16.85
C ASN A 421 -19.79 -7.16 17.52
N SER A 422 -19.47 -8.27 16.86
CA SER A 422 -18.53 -9.28 17.35
C SER A 422 -17.13 -8.67 17.54
N VAL A 423 -16.61 -7.92 16.58
CA VAL A 423 -15.28 -7.30 16.65
C VAL A 423 -15.23 -6.18 17.69
N GLU A 424 -16.26 -5.34 17.78
CA GLU A 424 -16.33 -4.28 18.79
C GLU A 424 -16.33 -4.88 20.22
N LYS A 425 -17.17 -5.90 20.46
CA LYS A 425 -17.20 -6.65 21.74
C LYS A 425 -15.89 -7.38 22.00
N LEU A 426 -15.24 -7.92 20.97
CA LEU A 426 -13.93 -8.54 21.05
C LEU A 426 -12.86 -7.54 21.51
N MET A 427 -12.82 -6.35 20.88
CA MET A 427 -11.88 -5.29 21.25
C MET A 427 -12.13 -4.76 22.66
N ALA A 428 -13.38 -4.65 23.10
CA ALA A 428 -13.71 -4.31 24.47
C ALA A 428 -13.15 -5.33 25.48
N LYS A 429 -13.27 -6.64 25.19
CA LYS A 429 -12.65 -7.71 26.01
C LYS A 429 -11.12 -7.71 25.94
N PHE A 430 -10.51 -7.39 24.78
CA PHE A 430 -9.05 -7.23 24.69
C PHE A 430 -8.56 -6.09 25.59
N ARG A 431 -9.21 -4.92 25.52
CA ARG A 431 -8.89 -3.74 26.32
C ARG A 431 -9.08 -3.96 27.83
N SER A 432 -9.90 -4.94 28.25
CA SER A 432 -10.01 -5.32 29.66
C SER A 432 -8.82 -6.13 30.19
N VAL A 433 -7.94 -6.64 29.31
CA VAL A 433 -6.69 -7.34 29.72
C VAL A 433 -5.56 -6.32 29.91
N PRO A 434 -4.99 -6.17 31.13
CA PRO A 434 -4.00 -5.12 31.42
C PRO A 434 -2.78 -5.12 30.51
N LEU A 435 -2.26 -6.30 30.16
CA LEU A 435 -1.11 -6.45 29.26
C LEU A 435 -1.42 -5.94 27.85
N PHE A 436 -2.60 -6.24 27.31
CA PHE A 436 -3.00 -5.78 25.98
C PHE A 436 -3.16 -4.27 25.99
N TYR A 437 -3.85 -3.71 26.99
CA TYR A 437 -4.01 -2.26 27.15
C TYR A 437 -2.66 -1.52 27.19
N VAL A 438 -1.70 -2.01 27.98
CA VAL A 438 -0.34 -1.40 28.05
C VAL A 438 0.38 -1.52 26.70
N THR A 439 0.27 -2.67 26.03
CA THR A 439 0.91 -2.90 24.73
C THR A 439 0.32 -1.99 23.65
N GLU A 440 -1.01 -1.88 23.58
CA GLU A 440 -1.74 -0.97 22.69
C GLU A 440 -1.27 0.47 22.89
N LYS A 441 -1.11 0.92 24.15
CA LYS A 441 -0.61 2.27 24.44
C LYS A 441 0.84 2.49 23.98
N ILE A 442 1.74 1.53 24.21
CA ILE A 442 3.14 1.62 23.75
C ILE A 442 3.21 1.70 22.23
N VAL A 443 2.50 0.80 21.54
CA VAL A 443 2.46 0.78 20.06
C VAL A 443 1.85 2.08 19.54
N SER A 444 0.75 2.55 20.13
CA SER A 444 0.12 3.81 19.74
C SER A 444 1.08 5.00 19.88
N ILE A 445 1.88 5.07 20.95
CA ILE A 445 2.89 6.13 21.14
C ILE A 445 4.02 6.03 20.11
N LEU A 446 4.49 4.81 19.78
CA LEU A 446 5.53 4.62 18.77
C LEU A 446 5.06 5.02 17.37
N VAL A 447 3.78 4.79 17.06
CA VAL A 447 3.15 5.13 15.78
C VAL A 447 2.81 6.61 15.69
N SER A 448 2.11 7.14 16.70
CA SER A 448 1.67 8.54 16.71
C SER A 448 2.84 9.50 16.95
N GLY A 449 3.84 9.06 17.73
CA GLY A 449 4.93 9.87 18.25
C GLY A 449 4.53 10.74 19.44
N TYR A 450 3.27 10.72 19.90
CA TYR A 450 2.77 11.62 20.94
C TYR A 450 2.14 10.85 22.10
N ILE A 451 2.28 11.41 23.30
CA ILE A 451 1.71 10.90 24.54
C ILE A 451 0.56 11.82 24.96
N PRO A 452 -0.69 11.32 25.01
CA PRO A 452 -1.83 12.12 25.47
C PRO A 452 -1.74 12.39 26.98
N THR A 453 -2.15 13.60 27.39
CA THR A 453 -2.18 13.99 28.80
C THR A 453 -3.45 13.54 29.53
N ASN A 454 -4.47 13.10 28.80
CA ASN A 454 -5.70 12.52 29.34
C ASN A 454 -5.76 11.00 29.10
N LYS A 455 -6.42 10.27 30.00
CA LYS A 455 -6.68 8.82 29.85
C LYS A 455 -7.51 8.53 28.60
N ASP A 456 -8.47 9.40 28.30
CA ASP A 456 -9.25 9.41 27.07
C ASP A 456 -8.57 10.32 26.03
N PRO A 457 -7.95 9.77 24.97
CA PRO A 457 -7.24 10.56 23.97
C PRO A 457 -8.13 11.61 23.29
N LEU A 458 -9.42 11.31 23.09
CA LEU A 458 -10.38 12.23 22.45
C LEU A 458 -10.67 13.47 23.31
N LYS A 459 -10.35 13.42 24.61
CA LYS A 459 -10.48 14.54 25.56
C LYS A 459 -9.14 15.18 25.91
N SER A 460 -8.04 14.67 25.37
CA SER A 460 -6.70 15.16 25.65
C SER A 460 -6.51 16.51 24.96
N LYS A 461 -6.53 17.63 25.71
CA LYS A 461 -6.35 18.98 25.15
C LYS A 461 -4.91 19.26 24.69
N PHE A 462 -3.94 18.56 25.27
CA PHE A 462 -2.52 18.72 25.01
C PHE A 462 -1.83 17.36 24.95
N GLU A 463 -0.78 17.24 24.15
CA GLU A 463 0.02 16.03 24.02
C GLU A 463 1.51 16.34 23.98
N ILE A 464 2.32 15.43 24.53
CA ILE A 464 3.78 15.55 24.62
C ILE A 464 4.41 14.77 23.47
N GLY A 465 5.33 15.38 22.72
CA GLY A 465 6.03 14.75 21.59
C GLY A 465 6.57 15.77 20.57
N PRO A 466 7.13 15.31 19.44
CA PRO A 466 7.30 13.91 19.03
C PRO A 466 8.39 13.16 19.81
N MET A 467 8.09 11.96 20.31
CA MET A 467 8.99 11.18 21.15
C MET A 467 10.24 10.66 20.42
N ASN A 468 10.15 10.46 19.10
CA ASN A 468 11.29 10.10 18.25
C ASN A 468 12.31 11.23 18.05
N THR A 469 12.05 12.42 18.58
CA THR A 469 12.98 13.57 18.57
C THR A 469 13.53 13.92 19.95
N ALA A 470 13.11 13.20 21.00
CA ALA A 470 13.46 13.54 22.38
C ALA A 470 14.96 13.43 22.67
N ILE A 471 15.65 12.50 22.01
CA ILE A 471 17.11 12.30 22.11
C ILE A 471 17.67 12.18 20.69
N SER A 472 18.66 13.01 20.38
CA SER A 472 19.37 13.02 19.10
C SER A 472 20.83 13.46 19.31
N GLY A 473 21.62 13.53 18.25
CA GLY A 473 22.96 14.09 18.35
C GLY A 473 23.61 14.37 17.01
N ASN A 474 24.51 15.35 16.99
CA ASN A 474 25.33 15.71 15.84
C ASN A 474 26.71 16.26 16.26
N ALA A 475 27.59 16.49 15.29
CA ALA A 475 28.98 16.88 15.54
C ALA A 475 29.13 18.26 16.20
N ILE A 476 28.13 19.13 16.07
CA ILE A 476 28.12 20.50 16.60
C ILE A 476 27.52 20.52 18.00
N GLU A 477 26.33 19.94 18.18
CA GLU A 477 25.56 20.00 19.42
C GLU A 477 25.93 18.91 20.44
N GLY A 478 26.60 17.83 20.01
CA GLY A 478 26.86 16.67 20.86
C GLY A 478 25.57 15.88 21.10
N ALA A 479 25.29 15.50 22.35
CA ALA A 479 24.00 14.93 22.71
C ALA A 479 22.96 16.06 22.79
N ARG A 480 21.81 15.88 22.14
CA ARG A 480 20.73 16.86 22.09
C ARG A 480 19.48 16.28 22.71
N PHE A 481 19.00 16.94 23.75
CA PHE A 481 17.77 16.59 24.46
C PHE A 481 16.68 17.58 24.10
N ARG A 482 15.49 17.09 23.75
CA ARG A 482 14.37 17.91 23.32
C ARG A 482 13.09 17.51 24.06
N VAL A 483 12.32 18.51 24.47
CA VAL A 483 10.97 18.35 25.00
C VAL A 483 10.04 19.24 24.19
N GLY A 484 8.94 18.69 23.69
CA GLY A 484 7.96 19.42 22.89
C GLY A 484 6.55 18.91 23.12
N GLY A 485 5.58 19.62 22.55
CA GLY A 485 4.19 19.23 22.61
C GLY A 485 3.30 20.09 21.72
N THR A 486 2.04 19.70 21.65
CA THR A 486 1.05 20.29 20.73
C THR A 486 -0.36 20.20 21.30
N THR A 487 -1.22 21.16 20.99
CA THR A 487 -2.65 21.09 21.32
C THR A 487 -3.42 20.19 20.35
N THR A 488 -4.65 19.85 20.70
CA THR A 488 -5.51 18.94 19.91
C THR A 488 -6.85 19.59 19.54
N THR A 489 -7.67 18.87 18.77
CA THR A 489 -9.06 19.29 18.48
C THR A 489 -9.96 19.34 19.72
N ALA A 490 -9.58 18.68 20.82
CA ALA A 490 -10.26 18.78 22.10
C ALA A 490 -9.97 20.12 22.83
N PHE A 491 -8.87 20.79 22.50
CA PHE A 491 -8.60 22.16 22.96
C PHE A 491 -9.38 23.18 22.12
N SER A 492 -9.28 23.07 20.80
CA SER A 492 -10.03 23.87 19.83
C SER A 492 -10.02 23.20 18.47
N LYS A 493 -11.13 23.29 17.72
CA LYS A 493 -11.20 22.79 16.33
C LYS A 493 -10.43 23.68 15.34
N ASN A 494 -10.10 24.91 15.73
CA ASN A 494 -9.58 25.93 14.84
C ASN A 494 -8.29 26.59 15.36
N LEU A 495 -7.98 26.50 16.65
CA LEU A 495 -6.77 27.12 17.24
C LEU A 495 -5.79 26.06 17.75
N PHE A 496 -4.57 26.08 17.24
CA PHE A 496 -3.52 25.14 17.59
C PHE A 496 -2.25 25.84 18.06
N MET A 497 -1.61 25.26 19.08
CA MET A 497 -0.31 25.68 19.58
C MET A 497 0.64 24.48 19.54
N ASP A 498 1.87 24.68 19.08
CA ASP A 498 2.90 23.66 18.95
C ASP A 498 4.26 24.28 19.31
N GLY A 499 5.21 23.49 19.79
CA GLY A 499 6.54 23.99 20.07
C GLY A 499 7.45 22.99 20.77
N TYR A 500 8.71 23.38 20.91
CA TYR A 500 9.70 22.62 21.65
C TYR A 500 10.79 23.50 22.26
N MET A 501 11.49 22.92 23.23
CA MET A 501 12.79 23.38 23.72
C MET A 501 13.80 22.24 23.59
N ALA A 502 15.02 22.57 23.18
CA ALA A 502 16.11 21.62 23.01
C ALA A 502 17.44 22.17 23.54
N TYR A 503 18.27 21.30 24.12
CA TYR A 503 19.59 21.66 24.64
C TYR A 503 20.65 20.70 24.11
N GLY A 504 21.75 21.25 23.60
CA GLY A 504 22.93 20.50 23.14
C GLY A 504 24.05 20.52 24.17
N THR A 505 24.64 19.37 24.47
CA THR A 505 25.69 19.26 25.50
C THR A 505 27.04 19.82 25.09
N LYS A 506 27.34 19.89 23.78
CA LYS A 506 28.65 20.38 23.28
C LYS A 506 28.63 21.87 22.95
N ASP A 507 27.51 22.38 22.43
CA ASP A 507 27.39 23.80 22.09
C ASP A 507 26.80 24.64 23.23
N GLU A 508 26.30 24.00 24.29
CA GLU A 508 25.75 24.61 25.51
C GLU A 508 24.65 25.65 25.24
N LYS A 509 23.89 25.46 24.16
CA LYS A 509 22.85 26.40 23.72
C LYS A 509 21.45 25.81 23.80
N LEU A 510 20.55 26.59 24.40
CA LEU A 510 19.10 26.39 24.32
C LEU A 510 18.57 26.80 22.94
N LYS A 511 17.75 25.94 22.38
CA LYS A 511 17.08 26.06 21.08
C LYS A 511 15.59 25.88 21.30
N TYR A 512 14.77 26.54 20.49
CA TYR A 512 13.33 26.54 20.71
C TYR A 512 12.56 26.79 19.42
N ASP A 513 11.30 26.38 19.45
CA ASP A 513 10.29 26.67 18.44
C ASP A 513 8.95 26.89 19.14
N ALA A 514 8.21 27.90 18.69
CA ALA A 514 6.87 28.21 19.16
C ALA A 514 5.99 28.59 17.98
N LEU A 515 4.84 27.93 17.87
CA LEU A 515 3.93 28.00 16.75
C LEU A 515 2.50 28.20 17.24
N VAL A 516 1.80 29.17 16.67
CA VAL A 516 0.35 29.35 16.81
C VAL A 516 -0.29 29.31 15.44
N GLU A 517 -1.31 28.49 15.25
CA GLU A 517 -2.04 28.35 13.99
C GLU A 517 -3.54 28.51 14.20
N TYR A 518 -4.17 29.34 13.38
CA TYR A 518 -5.61 29.44 13.28
C TYR A 518 -6.09 28.88 11.93
N SER A 519 -6.95 27.88 11.99
CA SER A 519 -7.57 27.22 10.84
C SER A 519 -8.96 27.79 10.58
N PHE A 520 -9.18 28.29 9.37
CA PHE A 520 -10.48 28.73 8.88
C PHE A 520 -11.41 27.54 8.58
N ASN A 521 -10.87 26.34 8.46
CA ASN A 521 -11.64 25.09 8.37
C ASN A 521 -11.68 24.40 9.74
N ASP A 522 -12.84 23.84 10.11
CA ASP A 522 -12.96 22.97 11.28
C ASP A 522 -12.11 21.71 11.09
N ARG A 523 -11.22 21.43 12.04
CA ARG A 523 -10.42 20.20 12.07
C ARG A 523 -11.16 19.09 12.81
N LYS A 524 -11.00 17.84 12.34
CA LYS A 524 -11.63 16.65 12.92
C LYS A 524 -10.75 15.99 13.97
N GLU A 525 -9.55 15.59 13.59
CA GLU A 525 -8.58 14.81 14.37
C GLU A 525 -7.24 15.56 14.57
N TYR A 526 -6.70 16.21 13.54
CA TYR A 526 -5.34 16.79 13.57
C TYR A 526 -5.24 18.19 12.95
N ARG A 527 -4.20 18.94 13.36
CA ARG A 527 -3.93 20.31 12.89
C ARG A 527 -3.76 20.43 11.37
N LYS A 528 -3.04 19.49 10.74
CA LYS A 528 -2.64 19.58 9.32
C LYS A 528 -3.55 18.82 8.34
N GLU A 529 -4.82 18.67 8.66
CA GLU A 529 -5.77 17.96 7.79
C GLU A 529 -5.95 18.62 6.42
N PHE A 530 -6.11 17.80 5.40
CA PHE A 530 -6.47 18.27 4.07
C PHE A 530 -7.98 18.54 3.97
N PRO A 531 -8.41 19.63 3.31
CA PRO A 531 -7.60 20.74 2.82
C PRO A 531 -7.18 21.72 3.92
N LEU A 532 -5.98 22.28 3.80
CA LEU A 532 -5.53 23.38 4.65
C LEU A 532 -6.20 24.70 4.26
N ASN A 533 -6.62 25.46 5.26
CA ASN A 533 -6.95 26.88 5.13
C ASN A 533 -6.60 27.51 6.47
N SER A 534 -5.38 28.02 6.61
CA SER A 534 -4.91 28.51 7.90
C SER A 534 -3.92 29.66 7.79
N ILE A 535 -3.85 30.42 8.88
CA ILE A 535 -2.80 31.38 9.15
C ILE A 535 -1.97 30.89 10.34
N ARG A 536 -0.65 30.95 10.21
CA ARG A 536 0.31 30.39 11.16
C ARG A 536 1.39 31.42 11.48
N LEU A 537 1.63 31.63 12.76
CA LEU A 537 2.78 32.38 13.28
C LEU A 537 3.76 31.39 13.91
N GLU A 538 5.03 31.46 13.55
CA GLU A 538 6.11 30.62 14.08
C GLU A 538 7.31 31.47 14.47
N TYR A 539 7.94 31.16 15.59
CA TYR A 539 9.20 31.76 16.03
C TYR A 539 10.17 30.69 16.51
N MET A 540 11.30 30.57 15.82
CA MET A 540 12.26 29.49 16.00
C MET A 540 13.68 30.03 16.18
N TYR A 541 14.46 29.40 17.05
CA TYR A 541 15.92 29.52 17.10
C TYR A 541 16.56 28.13 17.16
N ASP A 542 17.24 27.73 16.08
CA ASP A 542 17.84 26.40 15.96
C ASP A 542 19.00 26.38 14.94
N ILE A 543 19.68 25.25 14.78
CA ILE A 543 20.74 25.03 13.81
C ILE A 543 20.19 24.88 12.38
N ASN A 544 20.85 25.49 11.40
CA ASN A 544 20.54 25.40 9.98
C ASN A 544 21.70 24.70 9.24
N GLN A 545 21.47 23.50 8.72
CA GLN A 545 22.49 22.75 7.97
C GLN A 545 22.50 23.22 6.51
N LEU A 546 23.60 23.86 6.10
CA LEU A 546 23.70 24.45 4.76
C LEU A 546 23.94 23.35 3.71
N GLY A 547 23.16 23.36 2.64
CA GLY A 547 23.23 22.34 1.59
C GLY A 547 22.73 20.95 2.02
N GLN A 548 21.99 20.83 3.14
CA GLN A 548 21.38 19.58 3.59
C GLN A 548 19.94 19.82 4.05
N GLN A 549 18.97 19.33 3.29
CA GLN A 549 17.55 19.46 3.56
C GLN A 549 16.89 18.08 3.67
N TYR A 550 16.28 17.81 4.83
CA TYR A 550 15.54 16.57 5.10
C TYR A 550 14.05 16.79 4.87
N MET A 551 13.55 16.36 3.70
CA MET A 551 12.18 16.66 3.27
C MET A 551 11.09 15.79 3.95
N TYR A 552 11.44 14.55 4.33
CA TYR A 552 10.46 13.54 4.81
C TYR A 552 10.77 13.03 6.22
N THR A 553 11.74 13.62 6.90
CA THR A 553 12.13 13.23 8.25
C THR A 553 12.68 14.44 8.99
N SER A 554 12.53 14.46 10.31
CA SER A 554 13.19 15.47 11.14
C SER A 554 14.71 15.31 11.01
N LYS A 555 15.44 16.44 10.96
CA LYS A 555 16.91 16.48 11.11
C LYS A 555 17.39 15.83 12.42
N ASP A 556 16.49 15.75 13.41
CA ASP A 556 16.73 15.17 14.73
C ASP A 556 16.41 13.66 14.80
N ASN A 557 16.03 13.02 13.69
CA ASN A 557 15.74 11.60 13.68
C ASN A 557 17.01 10.80 14.03
N MET A 558 16.93 9.94 15.04
CA MET A 558 18.06 9.17 15.56
C MET A 558 18.81 8.34 14.49
N PHE A 559 18.14 7.90 13.42
CA PHE A 559 18.79 7.14 12.34
C PHE A 559 19.64 8.00 11.39
N LEU A 560 19.45 9.33 11.40
CA LEU A 560 20.27 10.27 10.62
C LEU A 560 21.59 10.62 11.30
N ALA A 561 21.80 10.19 12.54
CA ALA A 561 23.08 10.34 13.24
C ALA A 561 24.21 9.55 12.55
N TRP A 562 23.89 8.49 11.81
CA TRP A 562 24.85 7.71 11.04
C TRP A 562 25.13 8.37 9.70
N LYS A 563 26.15 9.23 9.69
CA LYS A 563 26.63 9.94 8.49
C LYS A 563 27.96 9.37 8.00
N ARG A 564 28.20 9.45 6.70
CA ARG A 564 29.48 9.02 6.06
C ARG A 564 30.67 9.88 6.45
N GLN A 565 30.42 11.11 6.90
CA GLN A 565 31.43 12.05 7.37
C GLN A 565 30.84 12.95 8.46
N LYS A 566 31.72 13.65 9.20
CA LYS A 566 31.30 14.67 10.16
C LYS A 566 30.58 15.78 9.41
N ASP A 567 29.41 16.15 9.92
CA ASP A 567 28.63 17.26 9.38
C ASP A 567 28.81 18.49 10.26
N THR A 568 29.65 19.42 9.80
CA THR A 568 29.95 20.67 10.49
C THR A 568 29.47 21.90 9.73
N ARG A 569 28.95 21.75 8.50
CA ARG A 569 28.51 22.85 7.63
C ARG A 569 27.13 23.36 8.07
N ALA A 570 27.09 24.11 9.16
CA ALA A 570 25.85 24.64 9.69
C ALA A 570 26.03 26.02 10.32
N THR A 571 24.93 26.76 10.37
CA THR A 571 24.78 28.09 10.98
C THR A 571 23.73 28.03 12.10
N TYR A 572 23.60 29.09 12.91
CA TYR A 572 22.41 29.24 13.77
C TYR A 572 21.43 30.17 13.07
N LEU A 573 20.15 29.83 13.12
CA LEU A 573 19.08 30.56 12.48
C LEU A 573 18.03 30.95 13.51
N ARG A 574 17.75 32.25 13.58
CA ARG A 574 16.57 32.79 14.25
C ARG A 574 15.56 33.20 13.19
N ASN A 575 14.36 32.65 13.27
CA ASN A 575 13.35 32.79 12.23
C ASN A 575 12.00 33.16 12.84
N ALA A 576 11.37 34.23 12.36
CA ALA A 576 9.99 34.59 12.63
C ALA A 576 9.20 34.49 11.32
N GLU A 577 8.17 33.66 11.27
CA GLU A 577 7.42 33.38 10.05
C GLU A 577 5.91 33.59 10.28
N LEU A 578 5.27 34.35 9.39
CA LEU A 578 3.82 34.43 9.25
C LEU A 578 3.43 33.81 7.91
N THR A 579 2.68 32.71 7.97
CA THR A 579 2.30 31.92 6.79
C THR A 579 0.79 31.87 6.66
N TYR A 580 0.27 32.29 5.51
CA TYR A 580 -1.09 31.96 5.06
C TYR A 580 -1.01 30.89 3.98
N TYR A 581 -1.83 29.84 4.08
CA TYR A 581 -1.84 28.74 3.12
C TYR A 581 -3.25 28.19 2.92
N HIS A 582 -3.65 28.02 1.66
CA HIS A 582 -4.94 27.48 1.26
C HIS A 582 -4.79 26.36 0.23
N GLU A 583 -5.49 25.26 0.46
CA GLU A 583 -5.58 24.12 -0.44
C GLU A 583 -7.03 23.89 -0.84
N HIS A 584 -7.23 23.45 -2.08
CA HIS A 584 -8.52 23.09 -2.63
C HIS A 584 -8.55 21.62 -3.02
N TYR A 585 -9.74 21.03 -2.99
CA TYR A 585 -9.97 19.65 -3.41
C TYR A 585 -9.65 19.38 -4.89
N ASN A 586 -9.62 20.41 -5.73
CA ASN A 586 -9.23 20.30 -7.14
C ASN A 586 -7.71 20.20 -7.35
N GLY A 587 -6.92 20.21 -6.26
CA GLY A 587 -5.47 20.11 -6.26
C GLY A 587 -4.73 21.44 -6.30
N LEU A 588 -5.42 22.57 -6.45
CA LEU A 588 -4.79 23.89 -6.37
C LEU A 588 -4.48 24.25 -4.91
N ALA A 589 -3.29 24.76 -4.67
CA ALA A 589 -2.91 25.34 -3.41
C ALA A 589 -2.04 26.57 -3.63
N TYR A 590 -2.20 27.56 -2.76
CA TYR A 590 -1.42 28.77 -2.78
C TYR A 590 -1.16 29.28 -1.37
N GLY A 591 -0.10 30.05 -1.21
CA GLY A 591 0.21 30.66 0.08
C GLY A 591 1.16 31.83 -0.05
N ALA A 592 1.17 32.64 1.01
CA ALA A 592 2.08 33.74 1.20
C ALA A 592 2.77 33.58 2.54
N VAL A 593 4.08 33.74 2.55
CA VAL A 593 4.93 33.61 3.74
C VAL A 593 5.72 34.89 3.91
N VAL A 594 5.54 35.57 5.03
CA VAL A 594 6.41 36.68 5.45
C VAL A 594 7.38 36.14 6.48
N ARG A 595 8.68 36.24 6.19
CA ARG A 595 9.73 35.65 7.02
C ARG A 595 10.77 36.69 7.38
N ASN A 596 10.97 36.94 8.68
CA ASN A 596 12.13 37.67 9.18
C ASN A 596 13.14 36.66 9.73
N ARG A 597 14.34 36.62 9.16
CA ARG A 597 15.40 35.71 9.57
C ARG A 597 16.70 36.43 9.88
N ARG A 598 17.35 36.00 10.95
CA ARG A 598 18.75 36.32 11.27
C ARG A 598 19.57 35.04 11.25
N GLU A 599 20.53 34.98 10.35
CA GLU A 599 21.47 33.87 10.22
C GLU A 599 22.79 34.25 10.88
N TYR A 600 23.33 33.39 11.74
CA TYR A 600 24.58 33.60 12.48
C TYR A 600 25.67 32.68 11.94
N ALA A 601 26.84 33.26 11.70
CA ALA A 601 28.02 32.52 11.28
C ALA A 601 28.49 31.54 12.37
N THR A 602 29.16 30.47 11.93
CA THR A 602 29.88 29.54 12.80
C THR A 602 31.32 29.41 12.34
N GLU A 603 32.15 28.68 13.09
CA GLU A 603 33.55 28.41 12.71
C GLU A 603 33.69 27.64 11.37
N TYR A 604 32.62 26.97 10.91
CA TYR A 604 32.65 26.15 9.68
C TYR A 604 31.90 26.77 8.50
N ALA A 605 31.05 27.77 8.77
CA ALA A 605 30.29 28.55 7.82
C ALA A 605 30.46 30.04 8.18
N VAL A 606 31.64 30.57 7.87
CA VAL A 606 32.04 31.95 8.18
C VAL A 606 31.47 32.92 7.15
N PHE A 607 31.12 34.13 7.60
CA PHE A 607 30.66 35.21 6.72
C PHE A 607 31.78 36.23 6.54
N ASP A 608 32.80 35.84 5.78
CA ASP A 608 33.98 36.67 5.50
C ASP A 608 33.68 37.58 4.31
N ARG A 609 33.24 38.81 4.61
CA ARG A 609 32.75 39.78 3.63
C ARG A 609 33.90 40.55 2.99
N ILE A 610 33.89 40.66 1.66
CA ILE A 610 34.85 41.45 0.90
C ILE A 610 34.42 42.93 0.92
N GLY A 611 35.29 43.80 1.39
CA GLY A 611 35.11 45.25 1.41
C GLY A 611 35.38 45.92 0.05
N PRO A 612 35.09 47.23 -0.08
CA PRO A 612 35.31 47.99 -1.32
C PRO A 612 36.79 48.02 -1.76
N ASP A 613 37.71 47.92 -0.81
CA ASP A 613 39.16 47.88 -1.01
C ASP A 613 39.73 46.45 -1.13
N GLY A 614 38.86 45.44 -1.15
CA GLY A 614 39.25 44.02 -1.13
C GLY A 614 39.62 43.48 0.26
N SER A 615 39.53 44.29 1.33
CA SER A 615 39.74 43.82 2.69
C SER A 615 38.69 42.78 3.12
N ILE A 616 39.10 41.81 3.93
CA ILE A 616 38.18 40.79 4.45
C ILE A 616 37.68 41.19 5.84
N GLN A 617 36.37 41.37 5.95
CA GLN A 617 35.68 41.75 7.19
C GLN A 617 34.80 40.61 7.68
N LYS A 618 35.07 40.12 8.89
CA LYS A 618 34.28 39.06 9.52
C LYS A 618 32.91 39.58 9.93
N THR A 619 31.86 39.02 9.33
CA THR A 619 30.47 39.33 9.67
C THR A 619 29.92 38.26 10.62
N LYS A 620 29.28 38.67 11.72
CA LYS A 620 28.72 37.72 12.70
C LYS A 620 27.36 37.17 12.28
N ALA A 621 26.56 37.98 11.60
CA ALA A 621 25.21 37.64 11.18
C ALA A 621 24.73 38.55 10.05
N TYR A 622 23.70 38.11 9.33
CA TYR A 622 22.93 38.96 8.43
C TYR A 622 21.43 38.77 8.67
N ASP A 623 20.65 39.79 8.30
CA ASP A 623 19.20 39.83 8.47
C ASP A 623 18.50 39.87 7.11
N MET A 624 17.38 39.18 6.96
CA MET A 624 16.51 39.22 5.79
C MET A 624 15.05 39.26 6.21
N THR A 625 14.26 40.13 5.58
CA THR A 625 12.80 40.11 5.65
C THR A 625 12.25 39.82 4.26
N GLU A 626 11.64 38.64 4.11
CA GLU A 626 11.29 38.05 2.82
C GLU A 626 9.79 37.86 2.72
N LEU A 627 9.24 38.08 1.52
CA LEU A 627 7.92 37.61 1.11
C LEU A 627 8.11 36.45 0.14
N GLU A 628 7.55 35.29 0.45
CA GLU A 628 7.54 34.12 -0.41
C GLU A 628 6.11 33.82 -0.85
N LEU A 629 5.90 33.76 -2.16
CA LEU A 629 4.66 33.32 -2.78
C LEU A 629 4.82 31.85 -3.21
N LYS A 630 3.87 31.02 -2.81
CA LYS A 630 3.83 29.59 -3.13
C LYS A 630 2.61 29.28 -3.97
N PHE A 631 2.81 28.46 -5.00
CA PHE A 631 1.75 27.86 -5.79
C PHE A 631 2.05 26.37 -5.97
N ARG A 632 1.01 25.55 -5.84
CA ARG A 632 1.09 24.12 -6.05
C ARG A 632 -0.15 23.62 -6.77
N TYR A 633 0.05 22.71 -7.71
CA TYR A 633 -1.02 21.97 -8.36
C TYR A 633 -0.75 20.47 -8.24
N ALA A 634 -1.68 19.74 -7.62
CA ALA A 634 -1.56 18.31 -7.38
C ALA A 634 -2.95 17.64 -7.41
N LYS A 635 -3.61 17.71 -8.57
CA LYS A 635 -4.93 17.09 -8.74
C LYS A 635 -4.84 15.56 -8.61
N ASP A 636 -5.77 14.98 -7.87
CA ASP A 636 -5.89 13.54 -7.60
C ASP A 636 -4.71 12.90 -6.85
N GLU A 637 -3.88 13.71 -6.18
CA GLU A 637 -2.79 13.22 -5.32
C GLU A 637 -3.32 12.30 -4.21
N LYS A 638 -2.70 11.13 -4.07
CA LYS A 638 -3.00 10.16 -3.01
C LYS A 638 -1.88 10.18 -1.99
N PHE A 639 -2.20 10.53 -0.76
CA PHE A 639 -1.24 10.59 0.33
C PHE A 639 -1.86 10.00 1.59
N TYR A 640 -0.98 9.50 2.46
CA TYR A 640 -1.26 9.14 3.83
C TYR A 640 -0.88 10.33 4.71
N GLN A 641 -1.87 10.89 5.41
CA GLN A 641 -1.67 11.97 6.35
C GLN A 641 -1.30 11.40 7.72
N THR A 642 -0.08 11.68 8.19
CA THR A 642 0.24 11.63 9.63
C THR A 642 -0.13 12.96 10.28
N ARG A 643 -0.02 13.09 11.61
CA ARG A 643 -0.28 14.36 12.30
C ARG A 643 0.45 15.57 11.70
N ASN A 644 1.69 15.37 11.24
CA ASN A 644 2.58 16.46 10.85
C ASN A 644 3.08 16.42 9.40
N ILE A 645 3.03 15.26 8.75
CA ILE A 645 3.62 14.99 7.43
C ILE A 645 2.63 14.24 6.54
N ARG A 646 2.53 14.63 5.27
CA ARG A 646 1.87 13.84 4.21
C ARG A 646 2.89 12.98 3.52
N TYR A 647 2.68 11.67 3.52
CA TYR A 647 3.47 10.74 2.72
C TYR A 647 2.68 10.37 1.47
N PRO A 648 3.17 10.69 0.26
CA PRO A 648 2.53 10.27 -0.96
C PRO A 648 2.46 8.73 -1.01
N ILE A 649 1.26 8.19 -1.25
CA ILE A 649 1.04 6.74 -1.40
C ILE A 649 1.53 6.31 -2.79
N THR A 650 1.25 7.13 -3.80
CA THR A 650 1.72 6.96 -5.18
C THR A 650 2.17 8.31 -5.76
N PHE A 651 2.98 8.26 -6.81
CA PHE A 651 3.36 9.44 -7.61
C PHE A 651 2.56 9.54 -8.92
N ASP A 652 1.37 8.93 -8.95
CA ASP A 652 0.52 8.88 -10.14
C ASP A 652 -0.03 10.26 -10.53
N ALA A 653 -0.23 11.16 -9.58
CA ALA A 653 -0.66 12.54 -9.86
C ALA A 653 0.50 13.38 -10.43
N LEU A 654 0.17 14.34 -11.31
CA LEU A 654 1.14 15.38 -11.68
C LEU A 654 1.21 16.39 -10.53
N ILE A 655 2.38 16.55 -9.95
CA ILE A 655 2.64 17.57 -8.94
C ILE A 655 3.49 18.66 -9.58
N PHE A 656 2.97 19.88 -9.59
CA PHE A 656 3.67 21.09 -10.01
C PHE A 656 3.81 22.01 -8.81
N ASN A 657 5.01 22.52 -8.56
CA ASN A 657 5.30 23.50 -7.52
C ASN A 657 5.98 24.71 -8.16
N PHE A 658 5.57 25.89 -7.73
CA PHE A 658 6.20 27.16 -8.05
C PHE A 658 6.36 27.96 -6.76
N SER A 659 7.55 28.53 -6.56
CA SER A 659 7.76 29.49 -5.48
C SER A 659 8.59 30.67 -5.95
N HIS A 660 8.27 31.84 -5.41
CA HIS A 660 9.01 33.06 -5.66
C HIS A 660 9.24 33.80 -4.35
N VAL A 661 10.50 34.03 -4.00
CA VAL A 661 10.93 34.75 -2.79
C VAL A 661 11.45 36.12 -3.18
N MET A 662 10.96 37.16 -2.51
CA MET A 662 11.35 38.55 -2.73
C MET A 662 11.75 39.23 -1.42
N ALA A 663 12.81 40.03 -1.44
CA ALA A 663 13.22 40.93 -0.37
C ALA A 663 13.87 42.18 -0.96
N LYS A 664 13.73 43.30 -0.26
CA LYS A 664 14.33 44.58 -0.64
C LYS A 664 15.34 44.98 0.42
N LYS A 665 16.56 45.32 0.01
CA LYS A 665 17.60 45.84 0.90
C LYS A 665 17.09 47.04 1.69
N ASP A 666 17.48 47.14 2.96
CA ASP A 666 17.14 48.17 3.94
C ASP A 666 15.64 48.23 4.32
N LEU A 667 14.77 47.47 3.65
CA LEU A 667 13.37 47.30 4.03
C LEU A 667 13.26 46.28 5.16
N LEU A 668 12.66 46.68 6.29
CA LEU A 668 12.45 45.85 7.47
C LEU A 668 13.74 45.14 7.95
N GLY A 669 14.88 45.83 7.84
CA GLY A 669 16.18 45.32 8.27
C GLY A 669 16.85 44.31 7.34
N SER A 670 16.36 44.14 6.11
CA SER A 670 16.96 43.22 5.13
C SER A 670 18.33 43.71 4.67
N SER A 671 19.33 42.81 4.68
CA SER A 671 20.72 43.13 4.32
C SER A 671 20.96 43.16 2.81
N TYR A 672 20.12 42.48 2.03
CA TYR A 672 20.29 42.30 0.58
C TYR A 672 18.96 42.44 -0.18
N ASP A 673 19.05 42.90 -1.42
CA ASP A 673 17.99 42.68 -2.41
C ASP A 673 18.02 41.21 -2.80
N TYR A 674 16.86 40.55 -2.80
CA TYR A 674 16.79 39.12 -3.07
C TYR A 674 15.53 38.78 -3.85
N GLN A 675 15.72 38.07 -4.95
CA GLN A 675 14.68 37.56 -5.81
C GLN A 675 15.11 36.15 -6.19
N ARG A 676 14.30 35.16 -5.83
CA ARG A 676 14.56 33.75 -6.15
C ARG A 676 13.28 33.12 -6.69
N THR A 677 13.40 32.37 -7.78
CA THR A 677 12.31 31.61 -8.36
C THR A 677 12.69 30.14 -8.41
N ASP A 678 11.80 29.25 -7.96
CA ASP A 678 11.95 27.81 -8.09
C ASP A 678 10.70 27.21 -8.72
N ILE A 679 10.91 26.22 -9.59
CA ILE A 679 9.88 25.41 -10.23
C ILE A 679 10.23 23.94 -9.98
N GLY A 680 9.23 23.14 -9.64
CA GLY A 680 9.37 21.69 -9.47
C GLY A 680 8.24 20.94 -10.14
N ILE A 681 8.57 19.83 -10.81
CA ILE A 681 7.62 18.90 -11.43
C ILE A 681 7.92 17.50 -10.93
N GLN A 682 6.88 16.76 -10.59
CA GLN A 682 6.98 15.36 -10.20
C GLN A 682 5.87 14.53 -10.84
N LYS A 683 6.23 13.34 -11.35
CA LYS A 683 5.29 12.42 -12.00
C LYS A 683 5.85 10.99 -12.08
N ARG A 684 4.98 9.99 -11.90
CA ARG A 684 5.21 8.60 -12.27
C ARG A 684 4.70 8.29 -13.67
N PHE A 685 5.50 7.55 -14.43
CA PHE A 685 5.10 6.94 -15.69
C PHE A 685 5.15 5.43 -15.58
N TRP A 686 4.03 4.78 -15.87
CA TRP A 686 3.91 3.33 -15.88
C TRP A 686 4.20 2.79 -17.28
N PHE A 687 4.96 1.70 -17.35
CA PHE A 687 5.28 0.98 -18.57
C PHE A 687 4.58 -0.39 -18.60
N SER A 688 3.33 -0.44 -18.08
CA SER A 688 2.54 -1.68 -17.90
C SER A 688 3.39 -2.80 -17.26
N ALA A 689 3.57 -3.93 -17.94
CA ALA A 689 4.36 -5.08 -17.47
C ALA A 689 5.85 -4.78 -17.19
N PHE A 690 6.39 -3.65 -17.67
CA PHE A 690 7.81 -3.30 -17.54
C PHE A 690 8.10 -2.39 -16.33
N GLY A 691 7.16 -2.28 -15.39
CA GLY A 691 7.35 -1.47 -14.17
C GLY A 691 7.06 0.01 -14.40
N TYR A 692 7.76 0.90 -13.69
CA TYR A 692 7.47 2.34 -13.72
C TYR A 692 8.71 3.19 -13.40
N ILE A 693 8.72 4.42 -13.89
CA ILE A 693 9.72 5.43 -13.55
C ILE A 693 9.09 6.58 -12.78
N ASP A 694 9.73 6.94 -11.68
CA ASP A 694 9.46 8.16 -10.94
C ASP A 694 10.41 9.25 -11.42
N ILE A 695 9.84 10.38 -11.84
CA ILE A 695 10.56 11.53 -12.36
C ILE A 695 10.29 12.72 -11.44
N ILE A 696 11.38 13.32 -10.95
CA ILE A 696 11.34 14.59 -10.23
C ILE A 696 12.34 15.54 -10.90
N THR A 697 11.88 16.71 -11.32
CA THR A 697 12.71 17.74 -11.94
C THR A 697 12.50 19.07 -11.24
N LYS A 698 13.59 19.80 -11.03
CA LYS A 698 13.54 21.15 -10.44
C LYS A 698 14.41 22.10 -11.24
N ALA A 699 14.03 23.37 -11.26
CA ALA A 699 14.86 24.44 -11.78
C ALA A 699 14.67 25.68 -10.92
N GLY A 700 15.69 26.52 -10.84
CA GLY A 700 15.56 27.78 -10.12
C GLY A 700 16.67 28.76 -10.40
N LYS A 701 16.42 30.01 -10.04
CA LYS A 701 17.31 31.14 -10.32
C LYS A 701 17.24 32.18 -9.21
N VAL A 702 18.41 32.68 -8.82
CA VAL A 702 18.62 33.84 -7.97
C VAL A 702 19.02 35.02 -8.84
N TRP A 703 18.15 36.03 -8.88
CA TRP A 703 18.28 37.13 -9.84
C TRP A 703 19.24 38.23 -9.36
N ASN A 704 19.37 38.42 -8.05
CA ASN A 704 20.20 39.47 -7.46
C ASN A 704 21.63 39.02 -7.16
N LYS A 705 22.49 40.01 -6.87
CA LYS A 705 23.81 39.82 -6.27
C LYS A 705 23.65 39.57 -4.76
N VAL A 706 23.98 38.37 -4.29
CA VAL A 706 23.82 37.94 -2.90
C VAL A 706 24.96 37.04 -2.43
N PRO A 707 25.28 37.00 -1.12
CA PRO A 707 26.28 36.09 -0.57
C PRO A 707 25.85 34.62 -0.67
N TYR A 708 26.83 33.71 -0.56
CA TYR A 708 26.62 32.27 -0.77
C TYR A 708 25.51 31.60 0.07
N PRO A 709 25.18 32.01 1.31
CA PRO A 709 24.09 31.38 2.05
C PRO A 709 22.71 31.62 1.42
N LEU A 710 22.59 32.62 0.54
CA LEU A 710 21.38 32.95 -0.21
C LEU A 710 21.40 32.38 -1.64
N LEU A 711 22.49 31.75 -2.05
CA LEU A 711 22.61 31.09 -3.35
C LEU A 711 21.98 29.69 -3.34
N ILE A 712 21.92 29.05 -4.50
CA ILE A 712 21.47 27.67 -4.61
C ILE A 712 22.60 26.75 -4.15
N LEU A 713 22.34 26.08 -3.02
CA LEU A 713 23.17 25.03 -2.46
C LEU A 713 22.49 23.68 -2.76
N PRO A 714 23.07 22.82 -3.62
CA PRO A 714 22.52 21.49 -3.89
C PRO A 714 22.32 20.69 -2.60
N ASN A 715 21.26 19.89 -2.55
CA ASN A 715 20.94 19.07 -1.40
C ASN A 715 21.85 17.83 -1.34
N ALA A 716 22.89 17.86 -0.52
CA ALA A 716 23.73 16.71 -0.24
C ALA A 716 23.07 15.78 0.78
N ASN A 717 23.26 14.47 0.61
CA ASN A 717 22.83 13.47 1.58
C ASN A 717 24.03 12.74 2.17
N LEU A 718 24.39 13.13 3.39
CA LEU A 718 25.49 12.52 4.13
C LEU A 718 25.09 11.24 4.86
N SER A 719 23.80 10.90 4.95
CA SER A 719 23.36 9.66 5.61
C SER A 719 23.55 8.44 4.70
N TYR A 720 23.45 7.25 5.31
CA TYR A 720 23.41 5.98 4.57
C TYR A 720 22.02 5.62 4.04
N THR A 721 21.00 6.43 4.36
CA THR A 721 19.63 6.20 3.90
C THR A 721 19.40 6.84 2.54
N ILE A 722 18.64 6.17 1.67
CA ILE A 722 18.25 6.73 0.38
C ILE A 722 17.21 7.83 0.65
N GLN A 723 17.50 9.05 0.20
CA GLN A 723 16.60 10.19 0.23
C GLN A 723 16.34 10.67 -1.20
N PRO A 724 15.07 10.89 -1.61
CA PRO A 724 14.76 11.54 -2.88
C PRO A 724 15.33 12.96 -2.93
N GLU A 725 15.58 13.47 -4.14
CA GLU A 725 15.96 14.88 -4.37
C GLU A 725 17.26 15.31 -3.68
N SER A 726 18.17 14.36 -3.45
CA SER A 726 19.44 14.59 -2.80
C SER A 726 20.57 13.79 -3.44
N TYR A 727 21.80 14.28 -3.32
CA TYR A 727 22.99 13.69 -3.93
C TYR A 727 23.78 12.89 -2.89
N THR A 728 24.03 11.63 -3.22
CA THR A 728 24.59 10.63 -2.30
C THR A 728 26.10 10.78 -2.10
N ASN A 729 26.78 11.13 -3.18
CA ASN A 729 28.23 11.21 -3.31
C ASN A 729 28.74 12.66 -3.24
N MET A 730 27.84 13.65 -3.27
CA MET A 730 28.17 15.07 -3.15
C MET A 730 28.37 15.48 -1.68
N ASN A 731 29.38 16.29 -1.39
CA ASN A 731 29.58 16.90 -0.09
C ASN A 731 28.62 18.10 0.11
N ALA A 732 28.27 18.40 1.36
CA ALA A 732 27.47 19.59 1.67
C ALA A 732 28.24 20.85 1.26
N MET A 733 27.56 21.75 0.54
CA MET A 733 28.14 22.98 -0.04
C MET A 733 29.28 22.76 -1.05
N GLU A 734 29.40 21.56 -1.63
CA GLU A 734 30.46 21.28 -2.62
C GLU A 734 30.31 22.15 -3.88
N PHE A 735 29.08 22.40 -4.33
CA PHE A 735 28.82 23.29 -5.45
C PHE A 735 27.95 24.47 -5.01
N ILE A 736 28.21 25.63 -5.61
CA ILE A 736 27.46 26.86 -5.39
C ILE A 736 27.07 27.44 -6.76
N SER A 737 25.81 27.85 -6.89
CA SER A 737 25.25 28.38 -8.15
C SER A 737 24.17 29.42 -7.88
N ASP A 738 23.92 30.30 -8.82
CA ASP A 738 22.76 31.20 -8.82
C ASP A 738 21.68 30.78 -9.82
N GLU A 739 21.96 29.79 -10.67
CA GLU A 739 21.01 29.17 -11.57
C GLU A 739 21.18 27.65 -11.54
N TYR A 740 20.08 26.89 -11.56
CA TYR A 740 20.16 25.43 -11.67
C TYR A 740 18.99 24.79 -12.39
N ALA A 741 19.25 23.60 -12.92
CA ALA A 741 18.27 22.59 -13.29
C ALA A 741 18.74 21.23 -12.77
N SER A 742 17.85 20.43 -12.20
CA SER A 742 18.16 19.12 -11.65
C SER A 742 17.08 18.08 -11.98
N TRP A 743 17.48 16.82 -12.03
CA TRP A 743 16.62 15.66 -12.26
C TRP A 743 16.95 14.52 -11.30
N ASP A 744 15.93 13.83 -10.80
CA ASP A 744 16.00 12.58 -10.04
C ASP A 744 15.05 11.58 -10.71
N LEU A 745 15.64 10.57 -11.36
CA LEU A 745 14.94 9.54 -12.10
C LEU A 745 15.14 8.22 -11.36
N THR A 746 14.07 7.56 -10.95
CA THR A 746 14.14 6.22 -10.34
C THR A 746 13.24 5.25 -11.09
N TYR A 747 13.82 4.26 -11.76
CA TYR A 747 13.12 3.24 -12.51
C TYR A 747 13.04 1.93 -11.72
N TYR A 748 11.82 1.49 -11.45
CA TYR A 748 11.49 0.22 -10.80
C TYR A 748 11.07 -0.78 -11.87
N MET A 749 11.88 -1.83 -12.08
CA MET A 749 11.61 -2.86 -13.10
C MET A 749 10.64 -3.94 -12.63
N ASN A 750 10.28 -3.95 -11.34
CA ASN A 750 9.32 -4.91 -10.78
C ASN A 750 9.69 -6.39 -11.01
N GLY A 751 10.99 -6.71 -11.05
CA GLY A 751 11.49 -8.08 -11.23
C GLY A 751 11.52 -8.54 -12.68
N ASN A 752 11.35 -7.65 -13.67
CA ASN A 752 11.30 -8.03 -15.08
C ASN A 752 12.56 -8.79 -15.56
N LEU A 753 13.73 -8.61 -14.95
CA LEU A 753 14.96 -9.35 -15.26
C LEU A 753 15.19 -10.54 -14.30
N LEU A 754 15.22 -10.29 -12.98
CA LEU A 754 15.53 -11.21 -11.90
C LEU A 754 14.47 -12.33 -11.76
N ASN A 755 13.21 -12.08 -12.13
CA ASN A 755 12.19 -13.13 -12.17
C ASN A 755 12.46 -14.16 -13.29
N ARG A 756 13.30 -13.84 -14.28
CA ARG A 756 13.68 -14.75 -15.38
C ARG A 756 14.96 -15.54 -15.09
N LEU A 757 15.76 -15.12 -14.10
CA LEU A 757 17.01 -15.79 -13.75
C LEU A 757 16.74 -17.02 -12.86
N PRO A 758 17.24 -18.21 -13.25
CA PRO A 758 17.15 -19.41 -12.42
C PRO A 758 17.74 -19.18 -11.02
N LEU A 759 17.16 -19.83 -10.00
CA LEU A 759 17.49 -19.69 -8.57
C LEU A 759 17.18 -18.31 -7.97
N VAL A 760 17.60 -17.22 -8.61
CA VAL A 760 17.37 -15.84 -8.14
C VAL A 760 15.89 -15.50 -8.07
N LYS A 761 15.08 -15.99 -9.02
CA LYS A 761 13.62 -15.81 -9.01
C LYS A 761 12.93 -16.33 -7.74
N LYS A 762 13.54 -17.28 -7.01
CA LYS A 762 13.02 -17.78 -5.72
C LYS A 762 13.17 -16.75 -4.59
N LEU A 763 14.11 -15.82 -4.72
CA LEU A 763 14.35 -14.75 -3.75
C LEU A 763 13.34 -13.60 -3.88
N LYS A 764 12.60 -13.55 -5.00
CA LYS A 764 11.63 -12.47 -5.31
C LYS A 764 12.23 -11.06 -5.32
N TRP A 765 13.54 -10.95 -5.53
CA TRP A 765 14.22 -9.66 -5.64
C TRP A 765 13.75 -8.86 -6.86
N ARG A 766 13.78 -7.54 -6.74
CA ARG A 766 13.36 -6.60 -7.79
C ARG A 766 14.47 -5.59 -8.03
N GLU A 767 14.67 -5.22 -9.29
CA GLU A 767 15.70 -4.31 -9.75
C GLU A 767 15.20 -2.87 -9.67
N VAL A 768 16.09 -2.00 -9.23
CA VAL A 768 15.86 -0.56 -9.24
C VAL A 768 17.09 0.14 -9.80
N PHE A 769 16.87 1.12 -10.66
CA PHE A 769 17.92 1.96 -11.23
C PHE A 769 17.61 3.40 -10.90
N ALA A 770 18.60 4.18 -10.46
CA ALA A 770 18.42 5.61 -10.29
C ALA A 770 19.47 6.39 -11.08
N PHE A 771 19.07 7.57 -11.57
CA PHE A 771 19.95 8.52 -12.22
C PHE A 771 19.60 9.92 -11.73
N ARG A 772 20.58 10.60 -11.15
CA ARG A 772 20.44 11.92 -10.54
C ARG A 772 21.45 12.86 -11.13
N GLY A 773 21.05 14.10 -11.40
CA GLY A 773 21.99 15.10 -11.85
C GLY A 773 21.53 16.52 -11.63
N MET A 774 22.50 17.42 -11.63
CA MET A 774 22.31 18.85 -11.50
C MET A 774 23.24 19.59 -12.44
N TRP A 775 22.68 20.50 -13.23
CA TRP A 775 23.43 21.51 -13.92
C TRP A 775 23.22 22.83 -13.21
N GLY A 776 24.31 23.50 -12.85
CA GLY A 776 24.25 24.86 -12.31
C GLY A 776 25.15 25.80 -13.07
N HIS A 777 24.88 27.09 -12.93
CA HIS A 777 25.75 28.17 -13.38
C HIS A 777 25.90 29.17 -12.23
N LEU A 778 27.09 29.78 -12.12
CA LEU A 778 27.32 30.89 -11.22
C LEU A 778 27.72 32.09 -12.07
N SER A 779 26.87 33.11 -12.12
CA SER A 779 27.18 34.33 -12.85
C SER A 779 28.23 35.18 -12.14
N ASP A 780 28.96 36.02 -12.90
CA ASP A 780 30.06 36.84 -12.37
C ASP A 780 29.63 37.75 -11.21
N LYS A 781 28.38 38.24 -11.22
CA LYS A 781 27.84 39.10 -10.15
C LYS A 781 27.88 38.43 -8.77
N ASN A 782 27.81 37.10 -8.73
CA ASN A 782 27.74 36.27 -7.53
C ASN A 782 29.03 35.48 -7.29
N ASN A 783 30.08 35.73 -8.09
CA ASN A 783 31.37 35.07 -7.94
C ASN A 783 32.34 35.97 -7.15
N PRO A 784 32.72 35.60 -5.91
CA PRO A 784 33.65 36.37 -5.10
C PRO A 784 35.02 36.61 -5.77
N ALA A 785 35.43 35.74 -6.69
CA ALA A 785 36.69 35.88 -7.44
C ALA A 785 36.64 36.98 -8.52
N ASN A 786 35.46 37.42 -8.97
CA ASN A 786 35.27 38.35 -10.10
C ASN A 786 34.66 39.69 -9.65
N GLY A 787 35.28 40.40 -8.69
CA GLY A 787 34.80 41.71 -8.22
C GLY A 787 33.84 41.63 -7.02
N GLY A 788 34.17 40.78 -6.05
CA GLY A 788 33.32 40.33 -4.95
C GLY A 788 32.94 41.34 -3.88
N GLU A 789 33.02 42.66 -4.10
CA GLU A 789 32.60 43.66 -3.11
C GLU A 789 31.19 43.33 -2.57
N GLY A 790 31.07 43.22 -1.25
CA GLY A 790 29.82 42.91 -0.56
C GLY A 790 29.44 41.43 -0.53
N LEU A 791 30.16 40.54 -1.23
CA LEU A 791 29.97 39.09 -1.16
C LEU A 791 30.78 38.48 -0.01
N TYR A 792 30.38 37.28 0.39
CA TYR A 792 31.18 36.44 1.29
C TYR A 792 32.10 35.55 0.49
N LEU A 793 33.33 35.35 0.97
CA LEU A 793 34.20 34.30 0.46
C LEU A 793 33.49 32.94 0.55
N PHE A 794 33.67 32.11 -0.47
CA PHE A 794 33.17 30.75 -0.43
C PHE A 794 33.99 29.95 0.59
N PRO A 795 33.35 29.12 1.43
CA PRO A 795 34.08 28.26 2.34
C PRO A 795 34.98 27.28 1.58
N ASP A 796 36.06 26.85 2.24
CA ASP A 796 36.98 25.88 1.66
C ASP A 796 36.24 24.59 1.22
N GLY A 797 36.57 24.10 0.03
CA GLY A 797 35.94 22.91 -0.55
C GLY A 797 34.63 23.18 -1.31
N SER A 798 34.27 24.45 -1.51
CA SER A 798 33.19 24.87 -2.42
C SER A 798 33.71 25.21 -3.81
N TYR A 799 33.00 24.77 -4.84
CA TYR A 799 33.35 24.90 -6.25
C TYR A 799 32.17 25.46 -7.06
N THR A 800 32.46 25.95 -8.26
CA THR A 800 31.44 26.21 -9.27
C THR A 800 31.28 25.01 -10.20
N PHE A 801 30.15 24.91 -10.88
CA PHE A 801 29.98 23.93 -11.94
C PHE A 801 30.87 24.30 -13.13
N GLY A 802 31.51 23.30 -13.74
CA GLY A 802 32.20 23.40 -15.02
C GLY A 802 31.27 23.28 -16.22
N LYS A 803 31.79 22.80 -17.36
CA LYS A 803 31.02 22.66 -18.61
C LYS A 803 30.00 21.50 -18.61
N ALA A 804 30.00 20.64 -17.60
CA ALA A 804 29.15 19.45 -17.53
C ALA A 804 28.27 19.47 -16.26
N PRO A 805 27.07 18.87 -16.27
CA PRO A 805 26.26 18.72 -15.06
C PRO A 805 26.90 17.74 -14.08
N TYR A 806 26.76 17.93 -12.78
CA TYR A 806 27.06 16.88 -11.79
C TYR A 806 26.12 15.69 -11.97
N MET A 807 26.62 14.45 -11.93
CA MET A 807 25.79 13.26 -12.12
C MET A 807 26.16 12.07 -11.22
N GLU A 808 25.14 11.35 -10.76
CA GLU A 808 25.22 10.08 -10.06
C GLU A 808 24.29 9.04 -10.71
N ALA A 809 24.72 7.78 -10.72
CA ALA A 809 23.89 6.65 -11.11
C ALA A 809 23.88 5.60 -9.99
N SER A 810 22.79 4.83 -9.88
CA SER A 810 22.71 3.68 -8.98
C SER A 810 22.11 2.45 -9.65
N VAL A 811 22.59 1.29 -9.19
CA VAL A 811 21.93 0.00 -9.40
C VAL A 811 21.60 -0.54 -8.03
N GLY A 812 20.34 -0.91 -7.83
CA GLY A 812 19.83 -1.39 -6.57
C GLY A 812 19.02 -2.66 -6.70
N ILE A 813 18.95 -3.39 -5.59
CA ILE A 813 18.08 -4.53 -5.40
C ILE A 813 17.15 -4.18 -4.25
N GLU A 814 15.86 -4.18 -4.53
CA GLU A 814 14.83 -4.10 -3.50
C GLU A 814 14.19 -5.46 -3.24
N ASN A 815 13.31 -5.47 -2.25
CA ASN A 815 12.62 -6.66 -1.78
C ASN A 815 13.53 -7.68 -1.05
N ILE A 816 14.70 -7.24 -0.58
CA ILE A 816 15.56 -8.07 0.27
C ILE A 816 14.86 -8.26 1.61
N PHE A 817 14.67 -9.51 2.03
CA PHE A 817 13.86 -9.88 3.20
C PHE A 817 12.44 -9.30 3.21
N LYS A 818 11.91 -8.86 2.05
CA LYS A 818 10.60 -8.22 1.87
C LYS A 818 10.44 -6.78 2.41
N PHE A 819 11.52 -6.15 2.87
CA PHE A 819 11.44 -4.76 3.40
C PHE A 819 12.69 -3.91 3.17
N LEU A 820 13.79 -4.48 2.67
CA LEU A 820 15.05 -3.77 2.49
C LEU A 820 15.35 -3.56 1.00
N ARG A 821 15.79 -2.34 0.67
CA ARG A 821 16.43 -1.99 -0.59
C ARG A 821 17.87 -1.60 -0.33
N LEU A 822 18.77 -2.07 -1.20
CA LEU A 822 20.18 -1.72 -1.21
C LEU A 822 20.57 -1.19 -2.58
N ASP A 823 21.17 0.00 -2.61
CA ASP A 823 21.68 0.65 -3.83
C ASP A 823 23.19 0.76 -3.75
N TYR A 824 23.85 0.43 -4.85
CA TYR A 824 25.23 0.83 -5.08
C TYR A 824 25.25 2.03 -6.02
N VAL A 825 25.82 3.14 -5.55
CA VAL A 825 25.76 4.45 -6.19
C VAL A 825 27.16 4.88 -6.61
N TRP A 826 27.30 5.45 -7.80
CA TRP A 826 28.54 5.98 -8.35
C TRP A 826 28.39 7.44 -8.76
N ARG A 827 29.42 8.24 -8.47
CA ARG A 827 29.60 9.58 -9.02
C ARG A 827 30.26 9.45 -10.39
N LEU A 828 29.64 10.04 -11.42
CA LEU A 828 30.08 9.86 -12.81
C LEU A 828 31.17 10.86 -13.21
N ASN A 829 31.19 12.06 -12.63
CA ASN A 829 32.12 13.14 -12.98
C ASN A 829 32.55 13.99 -11.77
N TYR A 830 33.39 15.01 -12.01
CA TYR A 830 34.04 15.80 -10.95
C TYR A 830 34.79 14.91 -9.95
N ARG A 831 35.47 13.87 -10.41
CA ARG A 831 36.06 12.80 -9.57
C ARG A 831 37.42 13.16 -8.98
N ASP A 832 37.90 14.34 -9.30
CA ASP A 832 39.19 14.95 -9.01
C ASP A 832 39.13 15.95 -7.85
N HIS A 833 37.93 16.34 -7.41
CA HIS A 833 37.77 17.16 -6.21
C HIS A 833 38.32 16.41 -4.97
N PRO A 834 39.01 17.10 -4.04
CA PRO A 834 39.54 16.50 -2.81
C PRO A 834 38.42 16.05 -1.88
N ASP A 835 38.69 15.00 -1.08
CA ASP A 835 37.82 14.51 0.01
C ASP A 835 36.37 14.16 -0.41
N ILE A 836 36.17 13.77 -1.68
CA ILE A 836 34.87 13.33 -2.18
C ILE A 836 34.64 11.82 -2.04
N GLN A 837 33.38 11.42 -1.97
CA GLN A 837 33.00 10.02 -2.16
C GLN A 837 32.80 9.76 -3.67
N THR A 838 33.50 8.79 -4.25
CA THR A 838 33.29 8.43 -5.68
C THR A 838 32.25 7.33 -5.86
N LYS A 839 32.04 6.51 -4.83
CA LYS A 839 31.09 5.39 -4.82
C LYS A 839 30.64 5.07 -3.40
N GLY A 840 29.44 4.54 -3.22
CA GLY A 840 28.93 4.18 -1.89
C GLY A 840 27.71 3.27 -1.94
N ILE A 841 27.47 2.58 -0.82
CA ILE A 841 26.27 1.77 -0.62
C ILE A 841 25.25 2.58 0.17
N ARG A 842 23.98 2.52 -0.23
CA ARG A 842 22.84 3.14 0.47
C ARG A 842 21.73 2.13 0.67
N PHE A 843 20.94 2.34 1.72
CA PHE A 843 19.82 1.47 2.02
C PHE A 843 18.53 2.24 2.26
N MET A 844 17.40 1.58 2.06
CA MET A 844 16.08 2.08 2.43
C MET A 844 15.28 0.93 3.03
N MET A 845 14.65 1.19 4.17
CA MET A 845 13.62 0.30 4.70
C MET A 845 12.28 0.72 4.10
N ARG A 846 11.71 -0.13 3.26
CA ARG A 846 10.42 0.07 2.60
C ARG A 846 9.71 -1.26 2.47
N ILE A 847 8.54 -1.36 3.10
CA ILE A 847 7.63 -2.48 2.85
C ILE A 847 6.93 -2.21 1.53
N THR A 848 7.01 -3.15 0.60
CA THR A 848 6.28 -3.12 -0.66
C THR A 848 5.46 -4.39 -0.77
N PHE A 849 4.29 -4.31 -1.39
CA PHE A 849 3.59 -5.51 -1.84
C PHE A 849 4.25 -6.04 -3.10
#